data_AF-A0AAD3CV19-F1
#
_entry.id   AF-A0AAD3CV19-F1
#
_cell.length_a   1.000
_cell.length_b   1.000
_cell.length_c   1.000
_cell.angle_alpha   90.00
_cell.angle_beta   90.00
_cell.angle_gamma   90.00
#
_symmetry.space_group_name_H-M   'P 1'
#
loop_
_entity.id
_entity.type
_entity.pdbx_description
1 polymer ?
#
loop_
_entity_poly.entity_id
_entity_poly.type
_entity_poly.pdbx_seq_one_letter_code
_entity_poly.pdbx_strand_id
1 'polypeptide(L)'
;MGFTNDLTFLLTTVILTCFLVKPIYSLGISKTRNSFDYDLVVIGAGASGMFAAGTASSFGKKVLLIDKHDLEKDMTDAYIGGDCTNAACVPSKAIRQAARLASFGEKAAIFGYDAAASAESIPVTTPEKSKSQIAREFAKNTVNAVRARETPTRVAGNKNLNIMYTPKVSFEGANQLILENPFLFNETYADFLYNPESSEKPLSRFKKAKNVTLPICKVSAKKFIICTGAGPHIPPRLKKSAKKIGLHILDYRNIYRPDGEGFESDILWNLKQKKKSDKKKRVVIVGGGPTACEIAQSIARLNKSLQITLVAPAILKGEDIPARIAARNILRRDGINLLIGRKVINAARMNEIPILHLNDGSQIPVDILIAATGRSPEENLQDLCLENAGVEWDPYKGVIVDNNLRSITASNIYAAGDCASAIPETDRRASHGGWTGYHAVQSAFFPKFLLPSDAIHPTVPRVLFTDPEIASVGMTRAECIRKFGAKGFKYLKVYENGTDRADMDSIERDVSDGFVELRISKKGRILGSTICSPSASEMANEVGLAIRNNLSVRDIARSIHVYPSHGYLLHRVALSLALNDVWGVMDAFGTIPKIVGNIGRSIQFNRFRRKVPLKKREWQALGQENELRWERKTISVSYLEASKDKEFVEVVKRHTKDKSISKLERSALKKFMDWYESKPK
;
A
#
# COMPACT_ATOMS: atom_id res chain seq x y z
N MET A 1 22.95 15.12 43.14
CA MET A 1 22.17 14.02 42.53
C MET A 1 20.93 13.83 43.38
N GLY A 2 19.74 13.90 42.81
CA GLY A 2 18.48 13.67 43.53
C GLY A 2 17.51 14.84 43.44
N PHE A 3 16.77 14.94 42.32
CA PHE A 3 15.54 15.73 42.20
C PHE A 3 14.64 15.30 41.01
N THR A 4 15.01 14.28 40.23
CA THR A 4 14.27 13.86 39.02
C THR A 4 13.39 12.62 39.20
N ASN A 5 13.44 11.94 40.34
CA ASN A 5 12.67 10.71 40.57
C ASN A 5 11.28 10.96 41.16
N ASP A 6 11.08 12.04 41.91
CA ASP A 6 9.80 12.30 42.59
C ASP A 6 8.69 12.71 41.64
N LEU A 7 8.98 13.48 40.58
CA LEU A 7 7.93 13.89 39.64
C LEU A 7 7.42 12.70 38.81
N THR A 8 8.33 11.79 38.43
CA THR A 8 7.99 10.57 37.72
C THR A 8 7.19 9.65 38.64
N PHE A 9 7.61 9.47 39.89
CA PHE A 9 6.88 8.67 40.88
C PHE A 9 5.50 9.27 41.18
N LEU A 10 5.38 10.59 41.33
CA LEU A 10 4.11 11.28 41.59
C LEU A 10 3.16 11.18 40.38
N LEU A 11 3.65 11.38 39.15
CA LEU A 11 2.83 11.17 37.94
C LEU A 11 2.42 9.71 37.78
N THR A 12 3.31 8.77 38.05
CA THR A 12 3.01 7.33 37.95
C THR A 12 1.99 6.94 39.01
N THR A 13 2.09 7.46 40.23
CA THR A 13 1.16 7.22 41.33
C THR A 13 -0.19 7.90 41.10
N VAL A 14 -0.23 9.13 40.57
CA VAL A 14 -1.49 9.83 40.21
C VAL A 14 -2.18 9.12 39.04
N ILE A 15 -1.43 8.70 38.02
CA ILE A 15 -1.98 7.91 36.91
C ILE A 15 -2.46 6.56 37.43
N LEU A 16 -1.69 5.84 38.27
CA LEU A 16 -2.14 4.58 38.87
C LEU A 16 -3.35 4.77 39.77
N THR A 17 -3.45 5.83 40.57
CA THR A 17 -4.63 6.07 41.42
C THR A 17 -5.85 6.44 40.59
N CYS A 18 -5.70 7.22 39.52
CA CYS A 18 -6.81 7.50 38.59
C CYS A 18 -7.25 6.28 37.76
N PHE A 19 -6.38 5.29 37.55
CA PHE A 19 -6.69 4.08 36.75
C PHE A 19 -7.02 2.82 37.57
N LEU A 20 -6.51 2.68 38.81
CA LEU A 20 -6.74 1.50 39.67
C LEU A 20 -7.79 1.75 40.75
N VAL A 21 -8.06 3.00 41.13
CA VAL A 21 -9.20 3.30 42.00
C VAL A 21 -10.43 3.39 41.11
N LYS A 22 -11.22 2.30 41.09
CA LYS A 22 -12.60 2.31 40.56
C LYS A 22 -13.29 3.61 41.00
N PRO A 23 -14.05 4.31 40.13
CA PRO A 23 -14.86 5.42 40.60
C PRO A 23 -15.94 4.86 41.54
N ILE A 24 -15.67 4.89 42.85
CA ILE A 24 -16.66 4.72 43.90
C ILE A 24 -17.37 6.07 44.01
N TYR A 25 -18.27 6.31 43.06
CA TYR A 25 -19.37 7.26 43.24
C TYR A 25 -20.62 6.62 42.64
N SER A 26 -21.07 5.54 43.29
CA SER A 26 -22.48 5.16 43.28
C SER A 26 -23.11 5.67 44.59
N LEU A 27 -23.36 6.96 44.67
CA LEU A 27 -24.38 7.48 45.58
C LEU A 27 -25.68 7.57 44.79
N GLY A 28 -26.70 6.94 45.34
CA GLY A 28 -27.93 6.55 44.67
C GLY A 28 -28.66 7.70 44.01
N ILE A 29 -28.65 7.71 42.68
CA ILE A 29 -29.77 8.16 41.88
C ILE A 29 -30.03 6.99 40.93
N SER A 30 -31.15 6.31 41.14
CA SER A 30 -31.71 5.35 40.18
C SER A 30 -32.09 6.12 38.91
N LYS A 31 -31.11 6.40 38.06
CA LYS A 31 -31.36 6.60 36.63
C LYS A 31 -31.67 5.24 36.08
N THR A 32 -32.86 5.08 35.51
CA THR A 32 -33.21 3.97 34.64
C THR A 32 -32.02 3.70 33.71
N ARG A 33 -31.26 2.63 33.98
CA ARG A 33 -30.16 2.24 33.11
C ARG A 33 -30.81 1.76 31.82
N ASN A 34 -30.77 2.57 30.77
CA ASN A 34 -30.96 2.05 29.42
C ASN A 34 -29.89 0.97 29.23
N SER A 35 -30.29 -0.29 29.38
CA SER A 35 -29.41 -1.45 29.25
C SER A 35 -29.21 -1.69 27.76
N PHE A 36 -28.10 -1.18 27.22
CA PHE A 36 -27.67 -1.54 25.87
C PHE A 36 -27.18 -2.99 25.84
N ASP A 37 -27.44 -3.68 24.73
CA ASP A 37 -26.99 -5.07 24.55
C ASP A 37 -25.46 -5.15 24.49
N TYR A 38 -24.80 -4.13 23.93
CA TYR A 38 -23.35 -4.03 23.77
C TYR A 38 -22.80 -2.65 24.18
N ASP A 39 -21.54 -2.62 24.62
CA ASP A 39 -20.79 -1.36 24.77
C ASP A 39 -20.34 -0.82 23.41
N LEU A 40 -20.01 -1.71 22.47
CA LEU A 40 -19.56 -1.35 21.13
C LEU A 40 -20.11 -2.35 20.09
N VAL A 41 -20.62 -1.84 18.98
CA VAL A 41 -20.81 -2.63 17.77
C VAL A 41 -19.82 -2.16 16.69
N VAL A 42 -19.15 -3.09 16.05
CA VAL A 42 -18.23 -2.84 14.93
C VAL A 42 -18.83 -3.45 13.66
N ILE A 43 -18.95 -2.64 12.60
CA ILE A 43 -19.56 -3.07 11.33
C ILE A 43 -18.46 -3.22 10.27
N GLY A 44 -18.16 -4.45 9.87
CA GLY A 44 -17.10 -4.85 8.95
C GLY A 44 -15.90 -5.46 9.68
N ALA A 45 -15.64 -6.75 9.47
CA ALA A 45 -14.53 -7.55 9.99
C ALA A 45 -13.30 -7.56 9.06
N GLY A 46 -13.04 -6.43 8.39
CA GLY A 46 -11.77 -6.15 7.73
C GLY A 46 -10.66 -5.80 8.73
N ALA A 47 -9.51 -5.34 8.21
CA ALA A 47 -8.34 -4.98 9.03
C ALA A 47 -8.66 -3.96 10.13
N SER A 48 -9.41 -2.88 9.83
CA SER A 48 -9.80 -1.89 10.85
C SER A 48 -10.75 -2.46 11.89
N GLY A 49 -11.79 -3.17 11.47
CA GLY A 49 -12.80 -3.68 12.40
C GLY A 49 -12.31 -4.80 13.30
N MET A 50 -11.44 -5.68 12.81
CA MET A 50 -10.80 -6.71 13.63
C MET A 50 -9.92 -6.12 14.72
N PHE A 51 -9.13 -5.09 14.39
CA PHE A 51 -8.34 -4.36 15.38
C PHE A 51 -9.21 -3.59 16.36
N ALA A 52 -10.29 -2.94 15.89
CA ALA A 52 -11.23 -2.23 16.75
C ALA A 52 -11.92 -3.20 17.74
N ALA A 53 -12.48 -4.29 17.23
CA ALA A 53 -13.17 -5.28 18.05
C ALA A 53 -12.24 -5.94 19.07
N GLY A 54 -11.05 -6.37 18.64
CA GLY A 54 -10.04 -6.93 19.52
C GLY A 54 -9.58 -5.96 20.60
N THR A 55 -9.27 -4.71 20.24
CA THR A 55 -8.83 -3.66 21.18
C THR A 55 -9.91 -3.35 22.23
N ALA A 56 -11.15 -3.13 21.79
CA ALA A 56 -12.24 -2.82 22.72
C ALA A 56 -12.52 -3.97 23.69
N SER A 57 -12.49 -5.21 23.19
CA SER A 57 -12.71 -6.39 24.02
C SER A 57 -11.56 -6.62 25.01
N SER A 58 -10.31 -6.28 24.65
CA SER A 58 -9.17 -6.27 25.59
C SER A 58 -9.32 -5.23 26.70
N PHE A 59 -10.11 -4.18 26.50
CA PHE A 59 -10.51 -3.24 27.56
C PHE A 59 -11.75 -3.68 28.36
N GLY A 60 -12.17 -4.95 28.22
CA GLY A 60 -13.29 -5.52 28.95
C GLY A 60 -14.67 -5.02 28.49
N LYS A 61 -14.75 -4.39 27.31
CA LYS A 61 -16.03 -3.96 26.72
C LYS A 61 -16.77 -5.15 26.15
N LYS A 62 -18.10 -5.17 26.28
CA LYS A 62 -18.95 -6.13 25.57
C LYS A 62 -19.11 -5.68 24.11
N VAL A 63 -18.53 -6.41 23.18
CA VAL A 63 -18.42 -6.02 21.77
C VAL A 63 -19.19 -7.01 20.88
N LEU A 64 -19.85 -6.47 19.85
CA LEU A 64 -20.34 -7.25 18.72
C LEU A 64 -19.59 -6.84 17.45
N LEU A 65 -18.98 -7.78 16.76
CA LEU A 65 -18.42 -7.60 15.42
C LEU A 65 -19.39 -8.18 14.39
N ILE A 66 -19.78 -7.37 13.42
CA ILE A 66 -20.69 -7.75 12.35
C ILE A 66 -19.91 -7.78 11.03
N ASP A 67 -20.07 -8.80 10.21
CA ASP A 67 -19.65 -8.77 8.80
C ASP A 67 -20.80 -9.22 7.89
N LYS A 68 -20.72 -8.81 6.62
CA LYS A 68 -21.69 -9.19 5.62
C LYS A 68 -21.50 -10.65 5.23
N HIS A 69 -22.59 -11.39 5.11
CA HIS A 69 -22.60 -12.66 4.40
C HIS A 69 -23.88 -12.85 3.62
N ASP A 70 -23.74 -13.21 2.35
CA ASP A 70 -24.85 -13.60 1.50
C ASP A 70 -24.88 -15.14 1.43
N LEU A 71 -25.90 -15.78 2.00
CA LEU A 71 -26.05 -17.25 2.03
C LEU A 71 -26.41 -17.84 0.66
N GLU A 72 -26.81 -17.00 -0.31
CA GLU A 72 -27.18 -17.39 -1.67
C GLU A 72 -26.00 -17.29 -2.65
N LYS A 73 -25.05 -16.39 -2.39
CA LYS A 73 -23.77 -16.34 -3.08
C LYS A 73 -22.80 -17.26 -2.36
N ASP A 74 -22.18 -18.15 -3.12
CA ASP A 74 -21.29 -19.19 -2.60
C ASP A 74 -20.28 -18.64 -1.58
N MET A 75 -19.76 -19.50 -0.68
CA MET A 75 -19.04 -19.20 0.58
C MET A 75 -17.96 -18.09 0.54
N THR A 76 -17.55 -17.66 -0.65
CA THR A 76 -16.61 -16.60 -1.05
C THR A 76 -16.75 -15.23 -0.35
N ASP A 77 -17.93 -14.90 0.19
CA ASP A 77 -18.24 -13.61 0.85
C ASP A 77 -18.30 -13.68 2.39
N ALA A 78 -18.31 -14.86 3.05
CA ALA A 78 -18.30 -15.00 4.53
C ALA A 78 -16.89 -15.19 5.09
N TYR A 79 -16.05 -14.15 5.08
CA TYR A 79 -14.73 -14.28 5.69
C TYR A 79 -14.28 -13.03 6.42
N ILE A 80 -13.92 -13.24 7.68
CA ILE A 80 -13.08 -12.31 8.44
C ILE A 80 -11.79 -12.00 7.67
N GLY A 81 -11.26 -10.81 7.90
CA GLY A 81 -10.05 -10.28 7.24
C GLY A 81 -10.35 -9.34 6.08
N GLY A 82 -11.60 -9.29 5.63
CA GLY A 82 -12.06 -8.41 4.54
C GLY A 82 -11.26 -8.60 3.26
N ASP A 83 -11.15 -7.55 2.44
CA ASP A 83 -10.42 -7.61 1.17
C ASP A 83 -8.97 -8.07 1.32
N CYS A 84 -8.25 -7.63 2.36
CA CYS A 84 -6.82 -7.86 2.45
C CYS A 84 -6.49 -9.37 2.51
N THR A 85 -7.26 -10.13 3.27
CA THR A 85 -7.15 -11.59 3.35
C THR A 85 -7.75 -12.29 2.14
N ASN A 86 -8.89 -11.81 1.64
CA ASN A 86 -9.72 -12.61 0.74
C ASN A 86 -9.57 -12.27 -0.75
N ALA A 87 -9.18 -11.05 -1.11
CA ALA A 87 -9.23 -10.58 -2.48
C ALA A 87 -8.14 -9.54 -2.85
N ALA A 88 -7.25 -9.17 -1.94
CA ALA A 88 -6.24 -8.15 -2.17
C ALA A 88 -4.86 -8.60 -1.68
N CYS A 89 -4.43 -8.23 -0.48
CA CYS A 89 -3.05 -8.39 -0.02
C CYS A 89 -2.55 -9.84 -0.12
N VAL A 90 -3.14 -10.76 0.63
CA VAL A 90 -2.69 -12.16 0.73
C VAL A 90 -2.66 -12.84 -0.63
N PRO A 91 -3.76 -12.92 -1.40
CA PRO A 91 -3.73 -13.59 -2.70
C PRO A 91 -2.82 -12.88 -3.70
N SER A 92 -2.78 -11.54 -3.72
CA SER A 92 -1.91 -10.84 -4.66
C SER A 92 -0.43 -11.06 -4.37
N LYS A 93 -0.01 -11.18 -3.10
CA LYS A 93 1.39 -11.47 -2.74
C LYS A 93 1.74 -12.92 -3.07
N ALA A 94 0.81 -13.84 -2.87
CA ALA A 94 0.99 -15.23 -3.28
C ALA A 94 1.13 -15.38 -4.82
N ILE A 95 0.24 -14.75 -5.60
CA ILE A 95 0.34 -14.75 -7.07
C ILE A 95 1.65 -14.12 -7.53
N ARG A 96 2.09 -13.02 -6.91
CA ARG A 96 3.37 -12.39 -7.24
C ARG A 96 4.56 -13.27 -6.97
N GLN A 97 4.56 -13.97 -5.84
CA GLN A 97 5.60 -14.93 -5.54
C GLN A 97 5.68 -16.01 -6.62
N ALA A 98 4.53 -16.56 -7.04
CA ALA A 98 4.47 -17.52 -8.14
C ALA A 98 4.93 -16.90 -9.48
N ALA A 99 4.55 -15.66 -9.78
CA ALA A 99 4.97 -14.95 -10.99
C ALA A 99 6.47 -14.68 -11.03
N ARG A 100 7.08 -14.34 -9.89
CA ARG A 100 8.53 -14.19 -9.73
C ARG A 100 9.25 -15.51 -9.97
N LEU A 101 8.80 -16.59 -9.33
CA LEU A 101 9.37 -17.93 -9.54
C LEU A 101 9.24 -18.39 -10.99
N ALA A 102 8.09 -18.13 -11.62
CA ALA A 102 7.85 -18.45 -13.03
C ALA A 102 8.79 -17.71 -14.00
N SER A 103 9.19 -16.48 -13.64
CA SER A 103 10.18 -15.69 -14.39
C SER A 103 11.61 -16.12 -14.07
N PHE A 104 11.91 -16.51 -12.83
CA PHE A 104 13.22 -16.99 -12.42
C PHE A 104 13.55 -18.37 -13.00
N GLY A 105 12.57 -19.27 -13.07
CA GLY A 105 12.77 -20.62 -13.62
C GLY A 105 13.31 -20.63 -15.06
N GLU A 106 13.05 -19.58 -15.82
CA GLU A 106 13.62 -19.41 -17.18
C GLU A 106 15.12 -19.06 -17.17
N LYS A 107 15.62 -18.51 -16.06
CA LYS A 107 17.03 -18.16 -15.82
C LYS A 107 17.77 -19.22 -15.00
N ALA A 108 17.06 -20.14 -14.34
CA ALA A 108 17.62 -21.11 -13.41
C ALA A 108 18.69 -22.02 -14.05
N ALA A 109 18.61 -22.25 -15.36
CA ALA A 109 19.61 -23.00 -16.12
C ALA A 109 21.03 -22.41 -16.00
N ILE A 110 21.17 -21.09 -15.74
CA ILE A 110 22.46 -20.43 -15.54
C ILE A 110 23.19 -20.97 -14.30
N PHE A 111 22.45 -21.41 -13.29
CA PHE A 111 22.99 -21.99 -12.07
C PHE A 111 23.23 -23.50 -12.16
N GLY A 112 23.04 -24.11 -13.34
CA GLY A 112 23.11 -25.56 -13.52
C GLY A 112 21.89 -26.31 -12.96
N TYR A 113 20.81 -25.60 -12.58
CA TYR A 113 19.54 -26.24 -12.28
C TYR A 113 18.85 -26.62 -13.59
N ASP A 114 18.77 -27.91 -13.87
CA ASP A 114 17.98 -28.43 -14.98
C ASP A 114 16.50 -28.43 -14.60
N ALA A 115 15.76 -27.46 -15.17
CA ALA A 115 14.33 -27.33 -14.99
C ALA A 115 13.55 -28.52 -15.60
N ALA A 116 14.14 -29.29 -16.52
CA ALA A 116 13.54 -30.48 -17.11
C ALA A 116 13.76 -31.72 -16.23
N ALA A 117 14.97 -31.94 -15.70
CA ALA A 117 15.27 -33.07 -14.83
C ALA A 117 14.51 -33.04 -13.48
N SER A 118 14.17 -31.83 -12.99
CA SER A 118 13.40 -31.66 -11.75
C SER A 118 11.89 -31.83 -11.92
N ALA A 119 11.38 -31.82 -13.16
CA ALA A 119 9.99 -32.11 -13.47
C ALA A 119 9.69 -33.62 -13.49
N GLU A 120 10.69 -34.47 -13.78
CA GLU A 120 10.54 -35.94 -13.80
C GLU A 120 10.42 -36.56 -12.39
N SER A 121 10.95 -35.89 -11.35
CA SER A 121 10.93 -36.40 -9.97
C SER A 121 9.72 -35.99 -9.13
N ILE A 122 8.86 -35.10 -9.64
CA ILE A 122 7.63 -34.69 -8.95
C ILE A 122 6.48 -35.50 -9.57
N PRO A 123 5.78 -36.36 -8.82
CA PRO A 123 4.63 -37.07 -9.36
C PRO A 123 3.56 -36.05 -9.76
N VAL A 124 3.47 -35.77 -11.06
CA VAL A 124 2.45 -34.90 -11.66
C VAL A 124 1.13 -35.67 -11.64
N THR A 125 0.44 -35.67 -10.50
CA THR A 125 -0.87 -36.32 -10.33
C THR A 125 -2.04 -35.50 -10.87
N THR A 126 -1.78 -34.37 -11.54
CA THR A 126 -2.83 -33.53 -12.17
C THR A 126 -2.48 -33.18 -13.62
N PRO A 127 -3.46 -33.16 -14.54
CA PRO A 127 -3.21 -32.85 -15.95
C PRO A 127 -2.51 -31.49 -16.10
N GLU A 128 -1.62 -31.35 -17.09
CA GLU A 128 -0.73 -30.19 -17.33
C GLU A 128 -1.38 -28.83 -16.99
N LYS A 129 -1.20 -28.39 -15.75
CA LYS A 129 -1.67 -27.07 -15.29
C LYS A 129 -0.72 -26.00 -15.83
N SER A 130 -1.26 -24.92 -16.39
CA SER A 130 -0.46 -23.76 -16.78
C SER A 130 0.15 -23.05 -15.56
N LYS A 131 1.24 -22.29 -15.76
CA LYS A 131 1.84 -21.41 -14.71
C LYS A 131 0.80 -20.55 -13.99
N SER A 132 -0.18 -20.06 -14.75
CA SER A 132 -1.30 -19.25 -14.26
C SER A 132 -2.24 -20.03 -13.32
N GLN A 133 -2.55 -21.28 -13.64
CA GLN A 133 -3.37 -22.16 -12.79
C GLN A 133 -2.64 -22.54 -11.51
N ILE A 134 -1.35 -22.85 -11.60
CA ILE A 134 -0.49 -23.13 -10.43
C ILE A 134 -0.45 -21.92 -9.49
N ALA A 135 -0.25 -20.71 -10.04
CA ALA A 135 -0.24 -19.49 -9.24
C ALA A 135 -1.57 -19.24 -8.51
N ARG A 136 -2.71 -19.50 -9.18
CA ARG A 136 -4.04 -19.37 -8.59
C ARG A 136 -4.28 -20.38 -7.48
N GLU A 137 -3.88 -21.63 -7.68
CA GLU A 137 -3.98 -22.69 -6.67
C GLU A 137 -3.09 -22.38 -5.45
N PHE A 138 -1.85 -21.93 -5.68
CA PHE A 138 -0.97 -21.48 -4.60
C PHE A 138 -1.58 -20.31 -3.81
N ALA A 139 -2.17 -19.33 -4.50
CA ALA A 139 -2.88 -18.23 -3.85
C ALA A 139 -4.09 -18.70 -3.04
N LYS A 140 -4.87 -19.65 -3.56
CA LYS A 140 -5.98 -20.28 -2.84
C LYS A 140 -5.53 -20.98 -1.57
N ASN A 141 -4.49 -21.80 -1.67
CA ASN A 141 -3.94 -22.51 -0.51
C ASN A 141 -3.40 -21.51 0.54
N THR A 142 -2.75 -20.45 0.10
CA THR A 142 -2.24 -19.39 0.98
C THR A 142 -3.38 -18.67 1.71
N VAL A 143 -4.44 -18.27 0.99
CA VAL A 143 -5.61 -17.62 1.60
C VAL A 143 -6.30 -18.54 2.58
N ASN A 144 -6.51 -19.82 2.23
CA ASN A 144 -7.11 -20.80 3.13
C ASN A 144 -6.27 -21.00 4.39
N ALA A 145 -4.94 -21.07 4.26
CA ALA A 145 -4.04 -21.15 5.40
C ALA A 145 -4.07 -19.88 6.27
N VAL A 146 -4.27 -18.69 5.68
CA VAL A 146 -4.44 -17.46 6.47
C VAL A 146 -5.81 -17.45 7.16
N ARG A 147 -6.89 -17.79 6.48
CA ARG A 147 -8.25 -17.90 7.06
C ARG A 147 -8.31 -18.88 8.23
N ALA A 148 -7.61 -20.02 8.11
CA ALA A 148 -7.52 -21.02 9.17
C ALA A 148 -6.76 -20.53 10.42
N ARG A 149 -6.01 -19.42 10.32
CA ARG A 149 -5.27 -18.79 11.43
C ARG A 149 -5.90 -17.49 11.92
N GLU A 150 -6.47 -16.70 11.01
CA GLU A 150 -7.26 -15.48 11.26
C GLU A 150 -8.70 -15.83 11.64
N THR A 151 -8.87 -16.88 12.45
CA THR A 151 -10.17 -17.46 12.72
C THR A 151 -11.03 -16.56 13.59
N PRO A 152 -12.36 -16.73 13.49
CA PRO A 152 -13.29 -16.31 14.53
C PRO A 152 -12.79 -16.65 15.94
N THR A 153 -12.11 -17.78 16.18
CA THR A 153 -11.67 -18.17 17.54
C THR A 153 -10.70 -17.22 18.21
N ARG A 154 -9.82 -16.53 17.48
CA ARG A 154 -8.94 -15.53 18.11
C ARG A 154 -9.74 -14.34 18.63
N VAL A 155 -10.90 -14.10 18.03
CA VAL A 155 -11.84 -13.00 18.33
C VAL A 155 -12.91 -13.46 19.33
N ALA A 156 -13.50 -14.65 19.12
CA ALA A 156 -14.55 -15.30 19.89
C ALA A 156 -14.03 -16.01 21.17
N GLY A 157 -12.75 -16.37 21.23
CA GLY A 157 -12.10 -16.83 22.47
C GLY A 157 -12.00 -15.73 23.53
N ASN A 158 -12.25 -14.47 23.14
CA ASN A 158 -12.49 -13.39 24.07
C ASN A 158 -13.98 -13.41 24.46
N LYS A 159 -14.27 -13.81 25.70
CA LYS A 159 -15.64 -13.95 26.23
C LYS A 159 -16.50 -12.69 26.13
N ASN A 160 -15.89 -11.53 25.87
CA ASN A 160 -16.58 -10.25 25.73
C ASN A 160 -16.81 -9.84 24.26
N LEU A 161 -16.48 -10.68 23.28
CA LEU A 161 -16.58 -10.35 21.86
C LEU A 161 -17.38 -11.40 21.09
N ASN A 162 -18.57 -11.00 20.66
CA ASN A 162 -19.44 -11.80 19.81
C ASN A 162 -19.20 -11.45 18.34
N ILE A 163 -19.38 -12.43 17.45
CA ILE A 163 -19.33 -12.23 16.00
C ILE A 163 -20.66 -12.67 15.42
N MET A 164 -21.26 -11.82 14.59
CA MET A 164 -22.46 -12.16 13.83
C MET A 164 -22.23 -11.87 12.37
N TYR A 165 -22.80 -12.72 11.52
CA TYR A 165 -22.84 -12.49 10.10
C TYR A 165 -24.28 -12.25 9.68
N THR A 166 -24.48 -11.35 8.74
CA THR A 166 -25.81 -11.04 8.23
C THR A 166 -25.74 -10.58 6.78
N PRO A 167 -26.73 -10.93 5.93
CA PRO A 167 -26.84 -10.39 4.59
C PRO A 167 -27.01 -8.88 4.57
N LYS A 168 -27.69 -8.31 5.57
CA LYS A 168 -28.02 -6.89 5.61
C LYS A 168 -28.13 -6.38 7.04
N VAL A 169 -27.50 -5.22 7.26
CA VAL A 169 -27.54 -4.49 8.53
C VAL A 169 -27.86 -3.03 8.23
N SER A 170 -28.72 -2.42 9.04
CA SER A 170 -29.11 -1.02 8.90
C SER A 170 -29.36 -0.36 10.26
N PHE A 171 -29.14 0.95 10.35
CA PHE A 171 -29.53 1.72 11.52
C PHE A 171 -31.04 1.96 11.51
N GLU A 172 -31.69 1.65 12.63
CA GLU A 172 -33.09 2.02 12.91
C GLU A 172 -33.17 3.35 13.67
N GLY A 173 -32.11 3.68 14.40
CA GLY A 173 -31.97 4.93 15.14
C GLY A 173 -30.53 5.12 15.62
N ALA A 174 -30.28 6.20 16.36
CA ALA A 174 -28.94 6.57 16.81
C ALA A 174 -28.20 5.45 17.58
N ASN A 175 -28.90 4.58 18.30
CA ASN A 175 -28.30 3.54 19.14
C ASN A 175 -28.72 2.10 18.80
N GLN A 176 -29.35 1.88 17.65
CA GLN A 176 -29.96 0.59 17.32
C GLN A 176 -29.73 0.19 15.86
N LEU A 177 -29.38 -1.08 15.67
CA LEU A 177 -29.28 -1.74 14.37
C LEU A 177 -30.38 -2.78 14.21
N ILE A 178 -30.82 -2.96 12.97
CA ILE A 178 -31.58 -4.11 12.49
C ILE A 178 -30.63 -5.00 11.69
N LEU A 179 -30.56 -6.27 12.05
CA LEU A 179 -29.86 -7.32 11.32
C LEU A 179 -30.89 -8.26 10.70
N GLU A 180 -30.86 -8.41 9.39
CA GLU A 180 -31.76 -9.30 8.67
C GLU A 180 -31.16 -10.71 8.63
N ASN A 181 -31.90 -11.73 9.06
CA ASN A 181 -31.50 -13.14 9.04
C ASN A 181 -30.06 -13.41 9.54
N PRO A 182 -29.67 -12.90 10.72
CA PRO A 182 -28.31 -13.10 11.19
C PRO A 182 -28.08 -14.56 11.58
N PHE A 183 -26.83 -15.01 11.44
CA PHE A 183 -26.40 -16.29 11.96
C PHE A 183 -25.16 -16.11 12.86
N LEU A 184 -25.16 -16.88 13.94
CA LEU A 184 -24.06 -16.96 14.90
C LEU A 184 -23.11 -18.07 14.45
N PHE A 185 -21.83 -17.75 14.37
CA PHE A 185 -20.80 -18.72 14.03
C PHE A 185 -20.03 -19.07 15.32
N ASN A 186 -20.46 -20.14 16.00
CA ASN A 186 -19.89 -20.57 17.29
C ASN A 186 -18.71 -21.56 17.17
N GLU A 187 -18.57 -22.24 16.03
CA GLU A 187 -17.43 -23.13 15.75
C GLU A 187 -16.34 -22.37 15.00
N THR A 188 -15.10 -22.88 14.98
CA THR A 188 -14.08 -22.23 14.15
C THR A 188 -14.34 -22.59 12.70
N TYR A 189 -14.21 -21.60 11.81
CA TYR A 189 -14.31 -21.84 10.37
C TYR A 189 -13.23 -22.84 9.90
N ALA A 190 -12.15 -22.98 10.68
CA ALA A 190 -11.10 -23.97 10.49
C ALA A 190 -11.57 -25.41 10.80
N ASP A 191 -12.28 -25.67 11.90
CA ASP A 191 -12.85 -27.01 12.22
C ASP A 191 -13.86 -27.48 11.17
N PHE A 192 -14.48 -26.49 10.51
CA PHE A 192 -15.47 -26.66 9.48
C PHE A 192 -14.88 -27.03 8.11
N LEU A 193 -13.86 -26.30 7.63
CA LEU A 193 -13.15 -26.59 6.37
C LEU A 193 -12.12 -27.72 6.49
N TYR A 194 -11.51 -27.87 7.66
CA TYR A 194 -10.33 -28.69 7.92
C TYR A 194 -10.64 -29.69 9.04
N ASN A 195 -11.61 -30.57 8.79
CA ASN A 195 -11.69 -31.82 9.55
C ASN A 195 -10.98 -32.91 8.73
N PRO A 196 -9.71 -33.24 9.04
CA PRO A 196 -8.96 -34.26 8.30
C PRO A 196 -9.59 -35.65 8.39
N GLU A 197 -10.50 -35.90 9.35
CA GLU A 197 -11.21 -37.17 9.53
C GLU A 197 -12.55 -37.24 8.77
N SER A 198 -12.98 -36.14 8.13
CA SER A 198 -14.27 -36.09 7.41
C SER A 198 -14.10 -36.24 5.90
N SER A 199 -14.80 -37.21 5.31
CA SER A 199 -14.93 -37.38 3.86
C SER A 199 -15.94 -36.42 3.21
N GLU A 200 -16.66 -35.60 4.00
CA GLU A 200 -17.71 -34.71 3.53
C GLU A 200 -17.13 -33.36 3.07
N LYS A 201 -17.50 -32.88 1.87
CA LYS A 201 -17.04 -31.58 1.37
C LYS A 201 -17.50 -30.45 2.32
N PRO A 202 -16.68 -29.41 2.58
CA PRO A 202 -17.07 -28.34 3.48
C PRO A 202 -18.41 -27.69 3.12
N LEU A 203 -18.69 -27.47 1.84
CA LEU A 203 -19.96 -26.90 1.39
C LEU A 203 -21.22 -27.70 1.82
N SER A 204 -21.15 -29.03 1.96
CA SER A 204 -22.31 -29.84 2.39
C SER A 204 -22.53 -29.80 3.91
N ARG A 205 -21.45 -29.75 4.71
CA ARG A 205 -21.54 -29.50 6.16
C ARG A 205 -22.17 -28.13 6.44
N PHE A 206 -21.96 -27.14 5.55
CA PHE A 206 -22.41 -25.75 5.73
C PHE A 206 -23.91 -25.66 5.50
N LYS A 207 -24.36 -26.33 4.43
CA LYS A 207 -25.77 -26.46 4.11
C LYS A 207 -26.57 -27.17 5.21
N LYS A 208 -25.96 -28.06 6.01
CA LYS A 208 -26.56 -28.65 7.22
C LYS A 208 -26.51 -27.70 8.43
N ALA A 209 -25.44 -26.93 8.61
CA ALA A 209 -25.31 -25.90 9.64
C ALA A 209 -26.21 -24.66 9.43
N LYS A 210 -26.87 -24.52 8.26
CA LYS A 210 -27.90 -23.51 7.96
C LYS A 210 -29.04 -23.44 8.99
N ASN A 211 -29.19 -24.42 9.87
CA ASN A 211 -30.38 -24.60 10.71
C ASN A 211 -30.50 -23.66 11.93
N VAL A 212 -29.68 -22.61 12.07
CA VAL A 212 -29.95 -21.52 13.05
C VAL A 212 -29.82 -20.15 12.37
N THR A 213 -30.69 -19.89 11.39
CA THR A 213 -30.95 -18.51 10.95
C THR A 213 -31.90 -17.90 11.97
N LEU A 214 -31.48 -16.82 12.63
CA LEU A 214 -32.37 -16.09 13.53
C LEU A 214 -33.32 -15.21 12.71
N PRO A 215 -34.56 -14.96 13.19
CA PRO A 215 -35.39 -13.92 12.61
C PRO A 215 -34.69 -12.55 12.72
N ILE A 216 -35.26 -11.53 12.07
CA ILE A 216 -34.79 -10.14 12.16
C ILE A 216 -34.45 -9.79 13.61
N CYS A 217 -33.20 -9.42 13.86
CA CYS A 217 -32.67 -9.15 15.19
C CYS A 217 -32.43 -7.65 15.35
N LYS A 218 -32.87 -7.09 16.48
CA LYS A 218 -32.53 -5.72 16.88
C LYS A 218 -31.40 -5.76 17.88
N VAL A 219 -30.35 -4.97 17.63
CA VAL A 219 -29.19 -4.86 18.51
C VAL A 219 -29.00 -3.42 18.93
N SER A 220 -28.90 -3.17 20.23
CA SER A 220 -28.62 -1.85 20.79
C SER A 220 -27.19 -1.74 21.31
N ALA A 221 -26.56 -0.58 21.10
CA ALA A 221 -25.20 -0.34 21.61
C ALA A 221 -24.94 1.11 22.02
N LYS A 222 -24.03 1.29 22.99
CA LYS A 222 -23.59 2.62 23.42
C LYS A 222 -22.85 3.36 22.32
N LYS A 223 -21.99 2.67 21.57
CA LYS A 223 -21.13 3.23 20.52
C LYS A 223 -21.08 2.31 19.29
N PHE A 224 -20.79 2.87 18.13
CA PHE A 224 -20.60 2.15 16.87
C PHE A 224 -19.30 2.57 16.19
N ILE A 225 -18.59 1.62 15.57
CA ILE A 225 -17.48 1.91 14.65
C ILE A 225 -17.78 1.26 13.30
N ILE A 226 -17.85 2.07 12.24
CA ILE A 226 -18.07 1.63 10.87
C ILE A 226 -16.71 1.36 10.21
N CYS A 227 -16.51 0.13 9.74
CA CYS A 227 -15.27 -0.43 9.20
C CYS A 227 -15.49 -1.16 7.85
N THR A 228 -16.48 -0.71 7.06
CA THR A 228 -16.91 -1.36 5.81
C THR A 228 -15.88 -1.30 4.67
N GLY A 229 -14.81 -0.51 4.83
CA GLY A 229 -13.72 -0.44 3.88
C GLY A 229 -14.08 0.25 2.57
N ALA A 230 -13.50 -0.21 1.47
CA ALA A 230 -13.66 0.36 0.13
C ALA A 230 -13.51 -0.73 -0.94
N GLY A 231 -14.14 -0.54 -2.09
CA GLY A 231 -14.12 -1.44 -3.24
C GLY A 231 -13.44 -0.83 -4.47
N PRO A 232 -13.30 -1.60 -5.56
CA PRO A 232 -12.72 -1.12 -6.81
C PRO A 232 -13.57 -0.01 -7.42
N HIS A 233 -12.93 1.11 -7.78
CA HIS A 233 -13.60 2.19 -8.50
C HIS A 233 -13.54 1.94 -10.01
N ILE A 234 -14.71 1.93 -10.66
CA ILE A 234 -14.84 1.86 -12.13
C ILE A 234 -15.56 3.13 -12.60
N PRO A 235 -14.96 3.96 -13.47
CA PRO A 235 -15.61 5.17 -13.96
C PRO A 235 -16.99 4.87 -14.57
N PRO A 236 -18.07 5.56 -14.16
CA PRO A 236 -19.43 5.23 -14.58
C PRO A 236 -19.64 5.21 -16.10
N ARG A 237 -19.02 6.15 -16.82
CA ARG A 237 -19.05 6.20 -18.30
C ARG A 237 -18.43 4.95 -18.92
N LEU A 238 -17.28 4.51 -18.40
CA LEU A 238 -16.61 3.28 -18.86
C LEU A 238 -17.48 2.06 -18.55
N LYS A 239 -17.97 1.92 -17.31
CA LYS A 239 -18.87 0.83 -16.87
C LYS A 239 -20.10 0.71 -17.79
N LYS A 240 -20.78 1.84 -18.06
CA LYS A 240 -21.96 1.89 -18.96
C LYS A 240 -21.62 1.50 -20.39
N SER A 241 -20.54 2.05 -20.95
CA SER A 241 -20.16 1.81 -22.35
C SER A 241 -19.66 0.37 -22.59
N ALA A 242 -18.89 -0.20 -21.65
CA ALA A 242 -18.43 -1.58 -21.72
C ALA A 242 -19.60 -2.57 -21.65
N LYS A 243 -20.55 -2.35 -20.72
CA LYS A 243 -21.79 -3.14 -20.64
C LYS A 243 -22.59 -3.12 -21.95
N LYS A 244 -22.69 -1.96 -22.60
CA LYS A 244 -23.42 -1.80 -23.88
C LYS A 244 -22.88 -2.68 -25.01
N ILE A 245 -21.57 -2.94 -25.02
CA ILE A 245 -20.91 -3.72 -26.08
C ILE A 245 -20.61 -5.17 -25.69
N GLY A 246 -21.05 -5.60 -24.50
CA GLY A 246 -20.73 -6.92 -23.93
C GLY A 246 -19.25 -7.09 -23.56
N LEU A 247 -18.53 -5.99 -23.28
CA LEU A 247 -17.14 -6.05 -22.81
C LEU A 247 -17.14 -6.14 -21.28
N HIS A 248 -16.70 -7.29 -20.77
CA HIS A 248 -16.56 -7.51 -19.34
C HIS A 248 -15.38 -6.71 -18.77
N ILE A 249 -15.58 -6.11 -17.59
CA ILE A 249 -14.54 -5.40 -16.85
C ILE A 249 -14.15 -6.26 -15.66
N LEU A 250 -12.88 -6.66 -15.60
CA LEU A 250 -12.30 -7.32 -14.44
C LEU A 250 -11.70 -6.29 -13.49
N ASP A 251 -11.75 -6.54 -12.20
CA ASP A 251 -11.02 -5.80 -11.18
C ASP A 251 -10.15 -6.72 -10.31
N TYR A 252 -9.50 -6.15 -9.29
CA TYR A 252 -8.63 -6.94 -8.42
C TYR A 252 -9.38 -8.03 -7.64
N ARG A 253 -10.67 -7.85 -7.32
CA ARG A 253 -11.48 -8.89 -6.66
C ARG A 253 -11.75 -10.03 -7.62
N ASN A 254 -12.09 -9.75 -8.88
CA ASN A 254 -12.26 -10.81 -9.88
C ASN A 254 -10.96 -11.59 -10.12
N ILE A 255 -9.81 -10.92 -10.05
CA ILE A 255 -8.49 -11.50 -10.38
C ILE A 255 -7.92 -12.31 -9.21
N TYR A 256 -8.03 -11.79 -7.98
CA TYR A 256 -7.33 -12.35 -6.82
C TYR A 256 -8.22 -13.20 -5.89
N ARG A 257 -9.55 -13.14 -6.00
CA ARG A 257 -10.42 -13.93 -5.13
C ARG A 257 -10.28 -15.42 -5.43
N PRO A 258 -9.79 -16.25 -4.49
CA PRO A 258 -9.43 -17.63 -4.81
C PRO A 258 -10.62 -18.54 -5.12
N ASP A 259 -11.75 -18.27 -4.48
CA ASP A 259 -12.98 -19.06 -4.60
C ASP A 259 -13.98 -18.44 -5.58
N GLY A 260 -13.60 -17.37 -6.30
CA GLY A 260 -14.45 -16.77 -7.33
C GLY A 260 -14.69 -17.77 -8.45
N GLU A 261 -15.75 -18.56 -8.35
CA GLU A 261 -16.34 -19.25 -9.49
C GLU A 261 -16.95 -18.19 -10.41
N GLY A 262 -16.48 -18.18 -11.66
CA GLY A 262 -16.85 -17.18 -12.64
C GLY A 262 -16.02 -17.36 -13.89
N PHE A 263 -16.71 -17.66 -15.00
CA PHE A 263 -16.18 -17.93 -16.34
C PHE A 263 -15.09 -16.95 -16.79
N GLU A 264 -15.06 -15.72 -16.27
CA GLU A 264 -14.20 -14.64 -16.75
C GLU A 264 -12.83 -14.56 -16.06
N SER A 265 -12.69 -15.00 -14.80
CA SER A 265 -11.37 -15.15 -14.15
C SER A 265 -10.60 -16.30 -14.80
N ASP A 266 -11.32 -17.36 -15.18
CA ASP A 266 -10.83 -18.47 -15.97
C ASP A 266 -10.33 -18.02 -17.36
N ILE A 267 -10.92 -16.97 -17.96
CA ILE A 267 -10.40 -16.40 -19.22
C ILE A 267 -9.01 -15.79 -19.04
N LEU A 268 -8.63 -15.32 -17.85
CA LEU A 268 -7.28 -14.82 -17.60
C LEU A 268 -6.32 -15.97 -17.27
N TRP A 269 -6.76 -16.90 -16.41
CA TRP A 269 -5.91 -17.91 -15.78
C TRP A 269 -5.87 -19.27 -16.51
N ASN A 270 -6.91 -19.62 -17.29
CA ASN A 270 -7.04 -20.88 -18.04
C ASN A 270 -6.73 -20.72 -19.54
N LEU A 271 -6.09 -19.62 -19.96
CA LEU A 271 -5.56 -19.53 -21.33
C LEU A 271 -4.46 -20.57 -21.50
N LYS A 272 -4.81 -21.73 -22.06
CA LYS A 272 -3.83 -22.69 -22.56
C LYS A 272 -2.85 -21.93 -23.46
N GLN A 273 -1.55 -22.15 -23.27
CA GLN A 273 -0.54 -21.72 -24.24
C GLN A 273 -0.88 -22.44 -25.56
N LYS A 274 -1.57 -21.75 -26.48
CA LYS A 274 -1.99 -22.34 -27.76
C LYS A 274 -0.89 -22.19 -28.81
N LYS A 275 -0.98 -23.05 -29.84
CA LYS A 275 -0.04 -23.22 -30.95
C LYS A 275 0.33 -21.87 -31.61
N LYS A 276 1.52 -21.82 -32.22
CA LYS A 276 2.20 -20.66 -32.86
C LYS A 276 1.35 -19.79 -33.84
N SER A 277 0.10 -20.17 -34.19
CA SER A 277 -0.73 -19.53 -35.23
C SER A 277 -1.85 -18.61 -34.72
N ASP A 278 -2.16 -18.55 -33.42
CA ASP A 278 -3.25 -17.69 -32.91
C ASP A 278 -2.75 -16.28 -32.51
N LYS A 279 -3.50 -15.24 -32.88
CA LYS A 279 -3.21 -13.84 -32.51
C LYS A 279 -3.23 -13.66 -30.98
N LYS A 280 -2.21 -13.00 -30.42
CA LYS A 280 -2.11 -12.71 -28.98
C LYS A 280 -3.35 -11.95 -28.49
N LYS A 281 -3.97 -12.42 -27.40
CA LYS A 281 -5.07 -11.69 -26.73
C LYS A 281 -4.55 -10.38 -26.13
N ARG A 282 -5.32 -9.31 -26.30
CA ARG A 282 -5.01 -7.94 -25.87
C ARG A 282 -5.66 -7.66 -24.52
N VAL A 283 -4.83 -7.50 -23.49
CA VAL A 283 -5.26 -7.10 -22.15
C VAL A 283 -4.98 -5.62 -21.99
N VAL A 284 -6.00 -4.83 -21.69
CA VAL A 284 -5.84 -3.43 -21.33
C VAL A 284 -6.12 -3.23 -19.85
N ILE A 285 -5.13 -2.72 -19.12
CA ILE A 285 -5.23 -2.36 -17.71
C ILE A 285 -5.39 -0.84 -17.62
N VAL A 286 -6.50 -0.38 -17.03
CA VAL A 286 -6.80 1.04 -16.86
C VAL A 286 -6.49 1.45 -15.44
N GLY A 287 -5.48 2.31 -15.28
CA GLY A 287 -4.99 2.76 -13.98
C GLY A 287 -3.46 2.69 -13.90
N GLY A 288 -2.87 3.59 -13.11
CA GLY A 288 -1.42 3.69 -12.91
C GLY A 288 -0.98 3.56 -11.45
N GLY A 289 -1.90 3.17 -10.56
CA GLY A 289 -1.61 2.97 -9.14
C GLY A 289 -0.91 1.63 -8.86
N PRO A 290 -0.64 1.32 -7.58
CA PRO A 290 0.06 0.10 -7.20
C PRO A 290 -0.61 -1.17 -7.72
N THR A 291 -1.91 -1.34 -7.49
CA THR A 291 -2.68 -2.50 -7.96
C THR A 291 -2.55 -2.75 -9.46
N ALA A 292 -2.57 -1.68 -10.27
CA ALA A 292 -2.42 -1.79 -11.72
C ALA A 292 -1.03 -2.34 -12.10
N CYS A 293 0.03 -1.81 -11.49
CA CYS A 293 1.41 -2.21 -11.75
C CYS A 293 1.66 -3.67 -11.33
N GLU A 294 1.15 -4.05 -10.15
CA GLU A 294 1.32 -5.39 -9.58
C GLU A 294 0.60 -6.46 -10.40
N ILE A 295 -0.65 -6.18 -10.81
CA ILE A 295 -1.41 -7.04 -11.71
C ILE A 295 -0.68 -7.18 -13.06
N ALA A 296 -0.27 -6.06 -13.65
CA ALA A 296 0.37 -6.05 -14.96
C ALA A 296 1.63 -6.91 -14.99
N GLN A 297 2.54 -6.73 -14.02
CA GLN A 297 3.76 -7.54 -13.91
C GLN A 297 3.45 -9.01 -13.67
N SER A 298 2.51 -9.32 -12.77
CA SER A 298 2.17 -10.70 -12.44
C SER A 298 1.66 -11.46 -13.66
N ILE A 299 0.73 -10.86 -14.40
CA ILE A 299 0.14 -11.47 -15.60
C ILE A 299 1.20 -11.61 -16.70
N ALA A 300 2.04 -10.58 -16.91
CA ALA A 300 3.09 -10.61 -17.92
C ALA A 300 4.05 -11.80 -17.72
N ARG A 301 4.45 -12.05 -16.48
CA ARG A 301 5.38 -13.14 -16.12
C ARG A 301 4.72 -14.52 -16.12
N LEU A 302 3.44 -14.60 -15.73
CA LEU A 302 2.70 -15.87 -15.71
C LEU A 302 2.21 -16.29 -17.10
N ASN A 303 2.03 -15.35 -18.03
CA ASN A 303 1.51 -15.64 -19.36
C ASN A 303 2.06 -14.71 -20.46
N LYS A 304 3.19 -15.11 -21.06
CA LYS A 304 3.86 -14.39 -22.17
C LYS A 304 3.10 -14.37 -23.51
N SER A 305 2.01 -15.13 -23.62
CA SER A 305 1.17 -15.13 -24.82
C SER A 305 0.23 -13.92 -24.89
N LEU A 306 0.09 -13.16 -23.80
CA LEU A 306 -0.74 -11.97 -23.74
C LEU A 306 0.00 -10.73 -24.23
N GLN A 307 -0.73 -9.82 -24.89
CA GLN A 307 -0.28 -8.46 -25.15
C GLN A 307 -0.89 -7.53 -24.11
N ILE A 308 -0.09 -7.02 -23.19
CA ILE A 308 -0.56 -6.21 -22.08
C ILE A 308 -0.26 -4.74 -22.36
N THR A 309 -1.29 -3.90 -22.25
CA THR A 309 -1.16 -2.44 -22.31
C THR A 309 -1.72 -1.82 -21.04
N LEU A 310 -0.91 -1.04 -20.33
CA LEU A 310 -1.35 -0.23 -19.19
C LEU A 310 -1.61 1.20 -19.66
N VAL A 311 -2.82 1.71 -19.41
CA VAL A 311 -3.24 3.07 -19.77
C VAL A 311 -3.51 3.87 -18.50
N ALA A 312 -2.81 4.99 -18.33
CA ALA A 312 -2.97 5.83 -17.15
C ALA A 312 -2.59 7.28 -17.41
N PRO A 313 -3.29 8.26 -16.80
CA PRO A 313 -2.85 9.66 -16.86
C PRO A 313 -1.44 9.85 -16.27
N ALA A 314 -1.15 9.13 -15.19
CA ALA A 314 0.16 9.08 -14.56
C ALA A 314 0.35 7.72 -13.87
N ILE A 315 1.58 7.21 -13.93
CA ILE A 315 2.03 6.10 -13.08
C ILE A 315 2.41 6.62 -11.70
N LEU A 316 2.00 5.90 -10.65
CA LEU A 316 2.20 6.20 -9.23
C LEU A 316 2.01 7.69 -8.91
N LYS A 317 0.82 8.22 -9.23
CA LYS A 317 0.46 9.61 -8.95
C LYS A 317 0.68 9.91 -7.46
N GLY A 318 1.39 11.00 -7.17
CA GLY A 318 1.72 11.42 -5.80
C GLY A 318 3.06 10.89 -5.28
N GLU A 319 3.68 9.90 -5.92
CA GLU A 319 5.00 9.42 -5.53
C GLU A 319 6.14 10.24 -6.15
N ASP A 320 7.31 10.13 -5.52
CA ASP A 320 8.55 10.76 -5.98
C ASP A 320 8.90 10.34 -7.43
N ILE A 321 9.44 11.28 -8.20
CA ILE A 321 9.79 11.06 -9.62
C ILE A 321 10.69 9.82 -9.83
N PRO A 322 11.74 9.58 -9.01
CA PRO A 322 12.53 8.35 -9.06
C PRO A 322 11.69 7.06 -9.00
N ALA A 323 10.73 6.95 -8.08
CA ALA A 323 9.84 5.78 -7.98
C ALA A 323 8.99 5.60 -9.26
N ARG A 324 8.48 6.71 -9.80
CA ARG A 324 7.69 6.70 -11.05
C ARG A 324 8.50 6.28 -12.26
N ILE A 325 9.80 6.58 -12.29
CA ILE A 325 10.71 6.16 -13.36
C ILE A 325 11.02 4.67 -13.21
N ALA A 326 11.40 4.22 -12.02
CA ALA A 326 11.68 2.81 -11.75
C ALA A 326 10.48 1.92 -12.10
N ALA A 327 9.27 2.28 -11.67
CA ALA A 327 8.06 1.53 -12.01
C ALA A 327 7.85 1.41 -13.54
N ARG A 328 8.14 2.46 -14.32
CA ARG A 328 8.02 2.40 -15.79
C ARG A 328 9.03 1.45 -16.40
N ASN A 329 10.28 1.50 -15.94
CA ASN A 329 11.36 0.69 -16.47
C ASN A 329 11.13 -0.80 -16.14
N ILE A 330 10.76 -1.09 -14.90
CA ILE A 330 10.42 -2.44 -14.42
C ILE A 330 9.29 -3.05 -15.27
N LEU A 331 8.18 -2.33 -15.46
CA LEU A 331 7.05 -2.84 -16.24
C LEU A 331 7.39 -3.03 -17.73
N ARG A 332 8.15 -2.09 -18.32
CA ARG A 332 8.59 -2.21 -19.73
C ARG A 332 9.51 -3.42 -19.94
N ARG A 333 10.37 -3.72 -18.96
CA ARG A 333 11.24 -4.89 -18.98
C ARG A 333 10.45 -6.19 -19.03
N ASP A 334 9.32 -6.26 -18.34
CA ASP A 334 8.38 -7.39 -18.40
C ASP A 334 7.49 -7.38 -19.66
N GLY A 335 7.80 -6.53 -20.67
CA GLY A 335 7.11 -6.51 -21.97
C GLY A 335 5.77 -5.80 -21.97
N ILE A 336 5.46 -5.02 -20.93
CA ILE A 336 4.19 -4.30 -20.82
C ILE A 336 4.27 -2.98 -21.61
N ASN A 337 3.33 -2.77 -22.52
CA ASN A 337 3.18 -1.51 -23.23
C ASN A 337 2.58 -0.45 -22.28
N LEU A 338 3.20 0.73 -22.18
CA LEU A 338 2.78 1.78 -21.27
C LEU A 338 2.28 3.01 -22.04
N LEU A 339 0.98 3.28 -21.95
CA LEU A 339 0.33 4.47 -22.48
C LEU A 339 0.08 5.47 -21.35
N ILE A 340 1.15 6.13 -20.92
CA ILE A 340 1.12 7.14 -19.84
C ILE A 340 0.76 8.51 -20.42
N GLY A 341 0.03 9.33 -19.65
CA GLY A 341 -0.49 10.63 -20.11
C GLY A 341 -1.84 10.52 -20.81
N ARG A 342 -2.40 9.31 -20.91
CA ARG A 342 -3.67 9.01 -21.58
C ARG A 342 -4.71 8.47 -20.60
N LYS A 343 -5.98 8.75 -20.86
CA LYS A 343 -7.12 8.28 -20.06
C LYS A 343 -8.12 7.59 -20.97
N VAL A 344 -8.60 6.41 -20.56
CA VAL A 344 -9.74 5.76 -21.21
C VAL A 344 -11.02 6.54 -20.89
N ILE A 345 -11.77 6.90 -21.92
CA ILE A 345 -13.02 7.67 -21.80
C ILE A 345 -14.24 6.76 -21.87
N ASN A 346 -14.28 5.86 -22.85
CA ASN A 346 -15.35 4.88 -23.04
C ASN A 346 -14.86 3.66 -23.85
N ALA A 347 -15.73 2.68 -23.99
CA ALA A 347 -15.56 1.52 -24.86
C ALA A 347 -16.60 1.55 -26.01
N ALA A 348 -16.20 1.06 -27.18
CA ALA A 348 -17.03 0.94 -28.37
C ALA A 348 -16.71 -0.36 -29.14
N ARG A 349 -17.49 -0.66 -30.18
CA ARG A 349 -17.17 -1.71 -31.16
C ARG A 349 -16.81 -1.07 -32.49
N MET A 350 -15.76 -1.58 -33.12
CA MET A 350 -15.39 -1.25 -34.49
C MET A 350 -15.17 -2.56 -35.24
N ASN A 351 -16.00 -2.84 -36.25
CA ASN A 351 -15.97 -4.09 -37.03
C ASN A 351 -15.95 -5.34 -36.13
N GLU A 352 -16.90 -5.41 -35.18
CA GLU A 352 -17.01 -6.45 -34.14
C GLU A 352 -15.88 -6.57 -33.12
N ILE A 353 -14.83 -5.75 -33.21
CA ILE A 353 -13.73 -5.74 -32.26
C ILE A 353 -14.03 -4.70 -31.16
N PRO A 354 -14.01 -5.07 -29.87
CA PRO A 354 -14.07 -4.10 -28.80
C PRO A 354 -12.83 -3.19 -28.82
N ILE A 355 -13.07 -1.88 -28.72
CA ILE A 355 -12.04 -0.84 -28.68
C ILE A 355 -12.29 0.10 -27.50
N LEU A 356 -11.23 0.73 -27.02
CA LEU A 356 -11.26 1.80 -26.02
C LEU A 356 -10.88 3.12 -26.67
N HIS A 357 -11.68 4.16 -26.45
CA HIS A 357 -11.31 5.51 -26.87
C HIS A 357 -10.56 6.21 -25.76
N LEU A 358 -9.46 6.84 -26.12
CA LEU A 358 -8.62 7.61 -25.22
C LEU A 358 -8.94 9.11 -25.34
N ASN A 359 -8.55 9.88 -24.33
CA ASN A 359 -8.78 11.32 -24.26
C ASN A 359 -8.03 12.14 -25.32
N ASP A 360 -7.01 11.56 -25.96
CA ASP A 360 -6.26 12.18 -27.06
C ASP A 360 -6.82 11.83 -28.45
N GLY A 361 -7.99 11.17 -28.51
CA GLY A 361 -8.63 10.73 -29.74
C GLY A 361 -8.13 9.39 -30.27
N SER A 362 -7.04 8.84 -29.72
CA SER A 362 -6.55 7.53 -30.12
C SER A 362 -7.47 6.39 -29.67
N GLN A 363 -7.43 5.28 -30.40
CA GLN A 363 -8.24 4.10 -30.14
C GLN A 363 -7.33 2.89 -30.00
N ILE A 364 -7.62 2.04 -29.02
CA ILE A 364 -6.87 0.79 -28.81
C ILE A 364 -7.83 -0.40 -28.75
N PRO A 365 -7.56 -1.49 -29.47
CA PRO A 365 -8.39 -2.67 -29.36
C PRO A 365 -8.13 -3.44 -28.07
N VAL A 366 -9.17 -4.11 -27.57
CA VAL A 366 -9.15 -4.80 -26.28
C VAL A 366 -9.94 -6.11 -26.37
N ASP A 367 -9.38 -7.17 -25.79
CA ASP A 367 -10.09 -8.45 -25.60
C ASP A 367 -10.46 -8.65 -24.13
N ILE A 368 -9.59 -8.22 -23.22
CA ILE A 368 -9.81 -8.26 -21.76
C ILE A 368 -9.53 -6.88 -21.19
N LEU A 369 -10.50 -6.31 -20.48
CA LEU A 369 -10.38 -5.02 -19.81
C LEU A 369 -10.26 -5.20 -18.31
N ILE A 370 -9.20 -4.68 -17.71
CA ILE A 370 -8.97 -4.66 -16.25
C ILE A 370 -9.06 -3.23 -15.75
N ALA A 371 -9.95 -2.96 -14.80
CA ALA A 371 -10.06 -1.68 -14.12
C ALA A 371 -9.28 -1.70 -12.78
N ALA A 372 -8.29 -0.81 -12.68
CA ALA A 372 -7.47 -0.59 -11.50
C ALA A 372 -7.30 0.91 -11.25
N THR A 373 -8.41 1.66 -11.36
CA THR A 373 -8.39 3.14 -11.37
C THR A 373 -8.34 3.78 -9.98
N GLY A 374 -8.53 3.00 -8.93
CA GLY A 374 -8.57 3.46 -7.55
C GLY A 374 -9.54 2.61 -6.73
N ARG A 375 -9.75 3.05 -5.48
CA ARG A 375 -10.75 2.48 -4.58
C ARG A 375 -11.70 3.57 -4.13
N SER A 376 -12.95 3.24 -3.89
CA SER A 376 -13.95 4.14 -3.30
C SER A 376 -14.68 3.41 -2.18
N PRO A 377 -15.22 4.12 -1.17
CA PRO A 377 -16.14 3.52 -0.20
C PRO A 377 -17.17 2.64 -0.89
N GLU A 378 -17.54 1.53 -0.24
CA GLU A 378 -18.47 0.59 -0.85
C GLU A 378 -19.83 1.23 -1.16
N GLU A 379 -20.42 0.85 -2.30
CA GLU A 379 -21.76 1.30 -2.68
C GLU A 379 -22.81 0.86 -1.63
N ASN A 380 -22.59 -0.28 -0.94
CA ASN A 380 -23.46 -0.78 0.11
C ASN A 380 -23.37 -0.01 1.44
N LEU A 381 -22.54 1.04 1.54
CA LEU A 381 -22.58 1.94 2.70
C LEU A 381 -23.96 2.58 2.85
N GLN A 382 -24.66 2.81 1.74
CA GLN A 382 -26.05 3.29 1.72
C GLN A 382 -27.02 2.31 2.40
N ASP A 383 -26.74 1.01 2.35
CA ASP A 383 -27.61 -0.04 2.90
C ASP A 383 -27.63 0.02 4.44
N LEU A 384 -26.68 0.75 5.06
CA LEU A 384 -26.65 0.99 6.50
C LEU A 384 -27.71 2.00 6.96
N CYS A 385 -28.38 2.74 6.07
CA CYS A 385 -29.36 3.78 6.42
C CYS A 385 -28.80 4.78 7.47
N LEU A 386 -27.60 5.31 7.21
CA LEU A 386 -26.83 6.18 8.13
C LEU A 386 -27.60 7.43 8.60
N GLU A 387 -28.52 7.92 7.76
CA GLU A 387 -29.44 9.00 8.05
C GLU A 387 -30.32 8.75 9.27
N ASN A 388 -30.74 7.51 9.51
CA ASN A 388 -31.55 7.14 10.69
C ASN A 388 -30.77 7.31 12.00
N ALA A 389 -29.44 7.25 11.93
CA ALA A 389 -28.56 7.52 13.05
C ALA A 389 -28.00 8.96 13.07
N GLY A 390 -28.45 9.82 12.15
CA GLY A 390 -27.98 11.19 12.03
C GLY A 390 -26.52 11.30 11.57
N VAL A 391 -26.01 10.33 10.80
CA VAL A 391 -24.61 10.28 10.34
C VAL A 391 -24.48 10.86 8.94
N GLU A 392 -23.69 11.91 8.80
CA GLU A 392 -23.32 12.46 7.49
C GLU A 392 -22.31 11.55 6.76
N TRP A 393 -22.55 11.31 5.47
CA TRP A 393 -21.68 10.52 4.61
C TRP A 393 -21.76 10.99 3.15
N ASP A 394 -20.73 10.66 2.37
CA ASP A 394 -20.63 10.95 0.93
C ASP A 394 -20.26 9.67 0.16
N PRO A 395 -20.87 9.38 -1.00
CA PRO A 395 -20.58 8.15 -1.76
C PRO A 395 -19.13 7.97 -2.21
N TYR A 396 -18.35 9.05 -2.31
CA TYR A 396 -16.95 9.02 -2.74
C TYR A 396 -15.97 9.15 -1.58
N LYS A 397 -16.31 9.92 -0.53
CA LYS A 397 -15.46 10.15 0.65
C LYS A 397 -15.74 9.19 1.80
N GLY A 398 -16.95 8.64 1.88
CA GLY A 398 -17.39 7.73 2.93
C GLY A 398 -18.03 8.47 4.10
N VAL A 399 -17.92 7.91 5.31
CA VAL A 399 -18.46 8.52 6.52
C VAL A 399 -17.69 9.80 6.86
N ILE A 400 -18.39 10.92 7.08
CA ILE A 400 -17.75 12.19 7.39
C ILE A 400 -17.33 12.21 8.85
N VAL A 401 -16.01 12.26 9.10
CA VAL A 401 -15.41 12.16 10.44
C VAL A 401 -14.37 13.25 10.67
N ASP A 402 -14.14 13.56 11.94
CA ASP A 402 -13.05 14.43 12.37
C ASP A 402 -11.69 13.68 12.41
N ASN A 403 -10.63 14.38 12.83
CA ASN A 403 -9.30 13.79 12.99
C ASN A 403 -9.23 12.71 14.10
N ASN A 404 -10.24 12.58 14.95
CA ASN A 404 -10.33 11.53 15.96
C ASN A 404 -11.20 10.35 15.48
N LEU A 405 -11.49 10.29 14.17
CA LEU A 405 -12.30 9.25 13.54
C LEU A 405 -13.76 9.22 14.00
N ARG A 406 -14.23 10.29 14.66
CA ARG A 406 -15.60 10.42 15.15
C ARG A 406 -16.47 11.10 14.11
N SER A 407 -17.71 10.65 13.93
CA SER A 407 -18.69 11.34 13.09
C SER A 407 -18.86 12.79 13.53
N ILE A 408 -18.88 13.70 12.57
CA ILE A 408 -19.07 15.13 12.85
C ILE A 408 -20.51 15.46 13.27
N THR A 409 -21.48 14.59 12.97
CA THR A 409 -22.90 14.79 13.28
C THR A 409 -23.42 13.83 14.35
N ALA A 410 -22.80 12.67 14.56
CA ALA A 410 -23.24 11.66 15.54
C ALA A 410 -22.18 11.36 16.62
N SER A 411 -22.48 11.71 17.89
CA SER A 411 -21.51 11.63 19.00
C SER A 411 -21.10 10.22 19.45
N ASN A 412 -21.88 9.23 19.06
CA ASN A 412 -21.73 7.83 19.42
C ASN A 412 -21.23 6.97 18.26
N ILE A 413 -20.97 7.56 17.09
CA ILE A 413 -20.59 6.84 15.87
C ILE A 413 -19.22 7.31 15.39
N TYR A 414 -18.42 6.33 14.97
CA TYR A 414 -17.05 6.50 14.50
C TYR A 414 -16.89 5.73 13.19
N ALA A 415 -15.87 6.06 12.40
CA ALA A 415 -15.51 5.28 11.22
C ALA A 415 -14.00 5.11 11.11
N ALA A 416 -13.54 3.91 10.71
CA ALA A 416 -12.13 3.58 10.64
C ALA A 416 -11.78 2.80 9.36
N GLY A 417 -10.56 3.01 8.87
CA GLY A 417 -10.09 2.46 7.61
C GLY A 417 -10.67 3.20 6.39
N ASP A 418 -10.71 2.51 5.26
CA ASP A 418 -10.93 3.14 3.96
C ASP A 418 -12.31 3.81 3.77
N CYS A 419 -13.30 3.50 4.63
CA CYS A 419 -14.62 4.14 4.62
C CYS A 419 -14.67 5.48 5.36
N ALA A 420 -13.61 5.86 6.09
CA ALA A 420 -13.54 7.12 6.81
C ALA A 420 -12.98 8.23 5.91
N SER A 421 -13.72 9.33 5.80
CA SER A 421 -13.35 10.50 4.97
C SER A 421 -12.03 11.18 5.35
N ALA A 422 -11.58 11.01 6.61
CA ALA A 422 -10.29 11.52 7.06
C ALA A 422 -9.09 10.76 6.46
N ILE A 423 -9.31 9.60 5.84
CA ILE A 423 -8.24 8.76 5.28
C ILE A 423 -8.03 9.08 3.79
N PRO A 424 -6.88 9.65 3.39
CA PRO A 424 -6.59 9.93 2.00
C PRO A 424 -6.46 8.65 1.17
N GLU A 425 -6.78 8.72 -0.13
CA GLU A 425 -6.64 7.58 -1.06
C GLU A 425 -5.22 6.97 -1.07
N THR A 426 -4.18 7.78 -0.87
CA THR A 426 -2.78 7.34 -0.88
C THR A 426 -2.43 6.44 0.31
N ASP A 427 -3.18 6.54 1.41
CA ASP A 427 -2.85 5.95 2.72
C ASP A 427 -3.80 4.81 3.12
N ARG A 428 -4.69 4.41 2.20
CA ARG A 428 -5.56 3.22 2.32
C ARG A 428 -4.74 1.93 2.26
N ARG A 429 -4.28 1.45 3.41
CA ARG A 429 -3.46 0.24 3.61
C ARG A 429 -3.98 -0.55 4.79
N ALA A 430 -3.87 -1.87 4.76
CA ALA A 430 -4.38 -2.72 5.82
C ALA A 430 -3.77 -2.41 7.20
N SER A 431 -2.46 -2.16 7.27
CA SER A 431 -1.78 -1.78 8.52
C SER A 431 -2.27 -0.45 9.08
N HIS A 432 -2.49 0.55 8.21
CA HIS A 432 -3.08 1.82 8.61
C HIS A 432 -4.55 1.66 9.01
N GLY A 433 -5.31 0.81 8.31
CA GLY A 433 -6.66 0.42 8.70
C GLY A 433 -6.70 -0.16 10.12
N GLY A 434 -5.84 -1.12 10.44
CA GLY A 434 -5.72 -1.67 11.80
C GLY A 434 -5.39 -0.60 12.84
N TRP A 435 -4.45 0.30 12.52
CA TRP A 435 -4.11 1.43 13.38
C TRP A 435 -5.31 2.37 13.62
N THR A 436 -6.04 2.76 12.57
CA THR A 436 -7.24 3.59 12.72
C THR A 436 -8.35 2.88 13.51
N GLY A 437 -8.47 1.56 13.39
CA GLY A 437 -9.41 0.78 14.20
C GLY A 437 -9.10 0.86 15.70
N TYR A 438 -7.82 0.73 16.06
CA TYR A 438 -7.35 0.94 17.44
C TYR A 438 -7.64 2.38 17.92
N HIS A 439 -7.33 3.39 17.11
CA HIS A 439 -7.55 4.81 17.46
C HIS A 439 -9.03 5.20 17.56
N ALA A 440 -9.90 4.59 16.78
CA ALA A 440 -11.34 4.78 16.89
C ALA A 440 -11.87 4.27 18.24
N VAL A 441 -11.37 3.13 18.73
CA VAL A 441 -11.69 2.63 20.07
C VAL A 441 -11.17 3.56 21.16
N GLN A 442 -9.92 4.02 21.02
CA GLN A 442 -9.33 4.99 21.94
C GLN A 442 -10.19 6.25 22.04
N SER A 443 -10.58 6.80 20.88
CA SER A 443 -11.42 8.00 20.78
C SER A 443 -12.85 7.76 21.28
N ALA A 444 -13.37 6.54 21.17
CA ALA A 444 -14.72 6.18 21.62
C ALA A 444 -14.85 6.08 23.15
N PHE A 445 -13.78 5.67 23.84
CA PHE A 445 -13.83 5.33 25.27
C PHE A 445 -12.94 6.18 26.18
N PHE A 446 -11.99 6.94 25.64
CA PHE A 446 -11.08 7.76 26.43
C PHE A 446 -11.13 9.24 26.02
N PRO A 447 -11.04 10.17 26.98
CA PRO A 447 -10.96 11.59 26.69
C PRO A 447 -9.74 11.96 25.85
N LYS A 448 -9.95 12.77 24.82
CA LYS A 448 -8.89 13.25 23.90
C LYS A 448 -7.72 13.93 24.62
N PHE A 449 -7.97 14.66 25.70
CA PHE A 449 -6.89 15.38 26.41
C PHE A 449 -5.91 14.42 27.10
N LEU A 450 -6.35 13.21 27.46
CA LEU A 450 -5.48 12.17 28.00
C LEU A 450 -4.71 11.46 26.90
N LEU A 451 -5.37 11.27 25.75
CA LEU A 451 -4.90 10.41 24.67
C LEU A 451 -5.19 11.06 23.31
N PRO A 452 -4.31 11.96 22.84
CA PRO A 452 -4.44 12.55 21.51
C PRO A 452 -4.34 11.46 20.44
N SER A 453 -5.32 11.44 19.54
CA SER A 453 -5.35 10.61 18.34
C SER A 453 -5.36 11.49 17.10
N ASP A 454 -4.73 11.01 16.04
CA ASP A 454 -4.82 11.58 14.70
C ASP A 454 -5.37 10.49 13.77
N ALA A 455 -6.05 10.86 12.70
CA ALA A 455 -6.60 9.88 11.75
C ALA A 455 -5.51 9.30 10.82
N ILE A 456 -4.36 9.96 10.72
CA ILE A 456 -3.27 9.59 9.81
C ILE A 456 -2.00 9.32 10.60
N HIS A 457 -1.44 8.12 10.47
CA HIS A 457 -0.14 7.82 11.04
C HIS A 457 0.98 8.58 10.29
N PRO A 458 1.95 9.23 10.97
CA PRO A 458 2.98 10.05 10.30
C PRO A 458 3.94 9.25 9.39
N THR A 459 3.93 7.93 9.49
CA THR A 459 4.88 7.05 8.78
C THR A 459 4.18 5.89 8.06
N VAL A 460 2.96 6.09 7.52
CA VAL A 460 2.32 5.04 6.71
C VAL A 460 3.23 4.66 5.53
N PRO A 461 3.77 3.44 5.47
CA PRO A 461 4.62 3.02 4.37
C PRO A 461 3.77 2.75 3.12
N ARG A 462 4.21 3.25 1.98
CA ARG A 462 3.58 3.05 0.68
C ARG A 462 4.49 2.17 -0.17
N VAL A 463 4.13 0.90 -0.26
CA VAL A 463 4.91 -0.11 -0.98
C VAL A 463 4.16 -0.57 -2.22
N LEU A 464 4.89 -0.59 -3.34
CA LEU A 464 4.56 -1.28 -4.57
C LEU A 464 5.40 -2.57 -4.62
N PHE A 465 4.75 -3.73 -4.53
CA PHE A 465 5.47 -5.01 -4.63
C PHE A 465 5.52 -5.48 -6.08
N THR A 466 6.11 -4.65 -6.94
CA THR A 466 6.77 -5.16 -8.14
C THR A 466 8.04 -5.89 -7.75
N ASP A 467 8.70 -6.52 -8.71
CA ASP A 467 10.02 -7.11 -8.53
C ASP A 467 11.02 -6.42 -9.48
N PRO A 468 11.95 -5.58 -8.95
CA PRO A 468 12.16 -5.25 -7.54
C PRO A 468 11.03 -4.38 -6.92
N GLU A 469 10.95 -4.37 -5.59
CA GLU A 469 9.96 -3.60 -4.83
C GLU A 469 10.28 -2.11 -4.87
N ILE A 470 9.25 -1.27 -4.75
CA ILE A 470 9.40 0.18 -4.57
C ILE A 470 8.66 0.60 -3.31
N ALA A 471 9.33 1.24 -2.36
CA ALA A 471 8.76 1.72 -1.11
C ALA A 471 8.99 3.21 -0.91
N SER A 472 7.98 3.89 -0.37
CA SER A 472 8.06 5.28 0.08
C SER A 472 7.58 5.37 1.53
N VAL A 473 8.27 6.16 2.35
CA VAL A 473 7.87 6.42 3.74
C VAL A 473 8.25 7.84 4.14
N GLY A 474 7.40 8.50 4.92
CA GLY A 474 7.55 9.91 5.27
C GLY A 474 7.27 10.84 4.08
N MET A 475 7.86 12.04 4.14
CA MET A 475 7.62 13.09 3.15
C MET A 475 8.32 12.78 1.82
N THR A 476 7.57 12.90 0.73
CA THR A 476 8.10 13.00 -0.63
C THR A 476 8.98 14.25 -0.77
N ARG A 477 9.77 14.31 -1.85
CA ARG A 477 10.56 15.49 -2.18
C ARG A 477 9.66 16.71 -2.43
N ALA A 478 8.53 16.53 -3.11
CA ALA A 478 7.57 17.60 -3.34
C ALA A 478 7.00 18.16 -2.03
N GLU A 479 6.68 17.29 -1.07
CA GLU A 479 6.26 17.69 0.26
C GLU A 479 7.35 18.43 1.04
N CYS A 480 8.60 17.95 0.97
CA CYS A 480 9.73 18.63 1.59
C CYS A 480 9.93 20.04 1.01
N ILE A 481 9.81 20.20 -0.32
CA ILE A 481 9.90 21.51 -0.98
C ILE A 481 8.76 22.42 -0.52
N ARG A 482 7.53 21.92 -0.47
CA ARG A 482 6.36 22.69 -0.01
C ARG A 482 6.49 23.14 1.44
N LYS A 483 7.05 22.29 2.32
CA LYS A 483 7.17 22.56 3.75
C LYS A 483 8.39 23.39 4.15
N PHE A 484 9.54 23.16 3.50
CA PHE A 484 10.83 23.75 3.92
C PHE A 484 11.45 24.66 2.85
N GLY A 485 10.91 24.68 1.62
CA GLY A 485 11.53 25.28 0.45
C GLY A 485 12.61 24.39 -0.17
N ALA A 486 12.98 24.66 -1.43
CA ALA A 486 13.95 23.84 -2.18
C ALA A 486 15.34 23.74 -1.53
N LYS A 487 15.73 24.75 -0.73
CA LYS A 487 16.99 24.79 0.04
C LYS A 487 16.80 24.46 1.53
N GLY A 488 15.60 24.02 1.92
CA GLY A 488 15.19 23.78 3.31
C GLY A 488 15.58 22.43 3.88
N PHE A 489 15.99 21.50 3.02
CA PHE A 489 16.33 20.12 3.36
C PHE A 489 17.46 19.63 2.46
N LYS A 490 18.06 18.50 2.79
CA LYS A 490 19.04 17.80 1.94
C LYS A 490 18.48 16.43 1.57
N TYR A 491 18.92 15.90 0.45
CA TYR A 491 18.61 14.53 0.05
C TYR A 491 19.80 13.93 -0.68
N LEU A 492 19.92 12.61 -0.64
CA LEU A 492 20.92 11.87 -1.40
C LEU A 492 20.27 10.61 -1.96
N LYS A 493 20.50 10.37 -3.25
CA LYS A 493 20.09 9.15 -3.94
C LYS A 493 21.33 8.35 -4.34
N VAL A 494 21.37 7.08 -3.97
CA VAL A 494 22.44 6.15 -4.34
C VAL A 494 21.80 4.97 -5.06
N TYR A 495 22.39 4.56 -6.19
CA TYR A 495 21.95 3.41 -6.95
C TYR A 495 22.46 2.11 -6.31
N GLU A 496 21.65 1.06 -6.41
CA GLU A 496 21.97 -0.26 -5.88
C GLU A 496 22.89 -1.07 -6.82
N ASN A 497 22.87 -0.75 -8.12
CA ASN A 497 23.70 -1.40 -9.11
C ASN A 497 25.20 -1.26 -8.80
N GLY A 498 25.95 -2.37 -8.85
CA GLY A 498 27.38 -2.44 -8.51
C GLY A 498 27.67 -2.43 -7.01
N THR A 499 26.67 -2.75 -6.17
CA THR A 499 26.91 -3.09 -4.76
C THR A 499 27.17 -4.59 -4.62
N ASP A 500 27.94 -5.01 -3.62
CA ASP A 500 28.30 -6.43 -3.45
C ASP A 500 27.05 -7.33 -3.40
N ARG A 501 25.98 -6.88 -2.72
CA ARG A 501 24.72 -7.61 -2.67
C ARG A 501 24.01 -7.64 -4.03
N ALA A 502 24.01 -6.53 -4.77
CA ALA A 502 23.43 -6.48 -6.11
C ALA A 502 24.14 -7.43 -7.08
N ASP A 503 25.47 -7.50 -7.00
CA ASP A 503 26.27 -8.35 -7.87
C ASP A 503 26.00 -9.83 -7.60
N MET A 504 25.87 -10.21 -6.32
CA MET A 504 25.47 -11.56 -5.88
C MET A 504 24.07 -11.95 -6.39
N ASP A 505 23.13 -11.02 -6.40
CA ASP A 505 21.74 -11.29 -6.80
C ASP A 505 21.48 -11.07 -8.30
N SER A 506 22.43 -10.53 -9.05
CA SER A 506 22.25 -9.99 -10.42
C SER A 506 21.59 -10.95 -11.42
N ILE A 507 21.74 -12.26 -11.23
CA ILE A 507 21.11 -13.29 -12.07
C ILE A 507 19.65 -13.52 -11.65
N GLU A 508 19.38 -13.62 -10.35
CA GLU A 508 18.06 -13.87 -9.77
C GLU A 508 17.16 -12.63 -9.85
N ARG A 509 17.72 -11.46 -9.50
CA ARG A 509 17.01 -10.21 -9.30
C ARG A 509 17.64 -9.10 -10.12
N ASP A 510 16.81 -8.45 -10.92
CA ASP A 510 17.25 -7.27 -11.66
C ASP A 510 17.18 -6.03 -10.77
N VAL A 511 18.34 -5.44 -10.51
CA VAL A 511 18.53 -4.24 -9.67
C VAL A 511 18.98 -3.03 -10.48
N SER A 512 18.85 -3.06 -11.81
CA SER A 512 19.28 -1.96 -12.69
C SER A 512 18.53 -0.64 -12.43
N ASP A 513 17.30 -0.72 -11.92
CA ASP A 513 16.52 0.43 -11.45
C ASP A 513 16.59 0.61 -9.93
N GLY A 514 17.40 -0.17 -9.22
CA GLY A 514 17.50 -0.14 -7.76
C GLY A 514 18.18 1.13 -7.25
N PHE A 515 17.62 1.73 -6.20
CA PHE A 515 18.17 2.91 -5.53
C PHE A 515 17.61 3.10 -4.11
N VAL A 516 18.32 3.86 -3.29
CA VAL A 516 17.80 4.46 -2.05
C VAL A 516 17.96 5.97 -2.13
N GLU A 517 16.86 6.71 -1.99
CA GLU A 517 16.84 8.17 -1.82
C GLU A 517 16.39 8.55 -0.41
N LEU A 518 17.31 9.06 0.41
CA LEU A 518 17.04 9.49 1.78
C LEU A 518 16.96 11.02 1.85
N ARG A 519 15.94 11.54 2.56
CA ARG A 519 15.72 12.98 2.77
C ARG A 519 15.91 13.34 4.24
N ILE A 520 16.65 14.42 4.49
CA ILE A 520 16.97 14.91 5.84
C ILE A 520 16.75 16.43 5.97
N SER A 521 16.36 16.87 7.15
CA SER A 521 16.35 18.30 7.50
C SER A 521 17.77 18.87 7.54
N LYS A 522 17.92 20.20 7.59
CA LYS A 522 19.21 20.86 7.83
C LYS A 522 19.94 20.38 9.09
N LYS A 523 19.19 19.97 10.12
CA LYS A 523 19.73 19.45 11.39
C LYS A 523 20.10 17.95 11.32
N GLY A 524 19.78 17.28 10.22
CA GLY A 524 20.05 15.86 10.01
C GLY A 524 18.92 14.92 10.42
N ARG A 525 17.76 15.44 10.90
CA ARG A 525 16.57 14.59 11.14
C ARG A 525 16.07 13.94 9.86
N ILE A 526 15.71 12.67 9.91
CA ILE A 526 15.11 11.94 8.79
C ILE A 526 13.72 12.51 8.49
N LEU A 527 13.46 12.82 7.22
CA LEU A 527 12.17 13.36 6.75
C LEU A 527 11.37 12.34 5.94
N GLY A 528 12.05 11.42 5.26
CA GLY A 528 11.45 10.39 4.42
C GLY A 528 12.50 9.58 3.68
N SER A 529 12.07 8.51 3.02
CA SER A 529 12.86 7.71 2.07
C SER A 529 12.00 7.24 0.88
N THR A 530 12.60 7.15 -0.30
CA THR A 530 12.04 6.43 -1.46
C THR A 530 13.08 5.43 -1.92
N ILE A 531 12.69 4.17 -2.02
CA ILE A 531 13.56 3.02 -2.16
C ILE A 531 13.03 2.16 -3.30
N CYS A 532 13.90 1.72 -4.20
CA CYS A 532 13.65 0.69 -5.18
C CYS A 532 14.71 -0.39 -4.95
N SER A 533 14.33 -1.58 -4.52
CA SER A 533 15.26 -2.66 -4.17
C SER A 533 14.47 -3.93 -3.87
N PRO A 534 15.04 -5.13 -4.03
CA PRO A 534 14.37 -6.36 -3.61
C PRO A 534 13.92 -6.44 -2.14
N SER A 535 14.43 -5.56 -1.28
CA SER A 535 14.01 -5.45 0.14
C SER A 535 13.59 -4.01 0.50
N ALA A 536 12.96 -3.30 -0.45
CA ALA A 536 12.52 -1.93 -0.24
C ALA A 536 11.52 -1.80 0.92
N SER A 537 10.58 -2.73 1.05
CA SER A 537 9.60 -2.74 2.15
C SER A 537 10.25 -2.85 3.53
N GLU A 538 11.26 -3.71 3.68
CA GLU A 538 11.98 -3.89 4.95
C GLU A 538 12.81 -2.67 5.32
N MET A 539 13.52 -2.07 4.36
CA MET A 539 14.24 -0.81 4.59
C MET A 539 13.30 0.34 4.96
N ALA A 540 12.08 0.36 4.42
CA ALA A 540 11.10 1.39 4.77
C ALA A 540 10.64 1.30 6.23
N ASN A 541 10.63 0.10 6.83
CA ASN A 541 10.31 -0.09 8.25
C ASN A 541 11.33 0.63 9.16
N GLU A 542 12.63 0.50 8.87
CA GLU A 542 13.70 1.18 9.62
C GLU A 542 13.57 2.71 9.51
N VAL A 543 13.35 3.23 8.30
CA VAL A 543 13.16 4.67 8.09
C VAL A 543 11.89 5.16 8.80
N GLY A 544 10.81 4.39 8.79
CA GLY A 544 9.59 4.70 9.52
C GLY A 544 9.83 4.81 11.03
N LEU A 545 10.56 3.86 11.61
CA LEU A 545 10.97 3.89 13.02
C LEU A 545 11.81 5.14 13.32
N ALA A 546 12.75 5.47 12.44
CA ALA A 546 13.60 6.65 12.58
C ALA A 546 12.80 7.95 12.59
N ILE A 547 11.83 8.10 11.69
CA ILE A 547 10.93 9.27 11.65
C ILE A 547 10.09 9.35 12.94
N ARG A 548 9.49 8.22 13.35
CA ARG A 548 8.61 8.17 14.52
C ARG A 548 9.30 8.59 15.81
N ASN A 549 10.58 8.25 15.94
CA ASN A 549 11.43 8.57 17.09
C ASN A 549 12.27 9.83 16.89
N ASN A 550 12.02 10.60 15.84
CA ASN A 550 12.75 11.83 15.53
C ASN A 550 14.28 11.65 15.41
N LEU A 551 14.73 10.47 14.98
CA LEU A 551 16.13 10.15 14.83
C LEU A 551 16.78 10.94 13.69
N SER A 552 18.09 11.07 13.79
CA SER A 552 18.94 11.69 12.80
C SER A 552 19.59 10.66 11.90
N VAL A 553 20.05 11.11 10.74
CA VAL A 553 20.85 10.30 9.81
C VAL A 553 22.15 9.77 10.43
N ARG A 554 22.66 10.43 11.47
CA ARG A 554 23.83 9.97 12.22
C ARG A 554 23.52 8.74 13.07
N ASP A 555 22.28 8.59 13.51
CA ASP A 555 21.87 7.42 14.30
C ASP A 555 21.85 6.18 13.40
N ILE A 556 21.33 6.28 12.17
CA ILE A 556 21.44 5.21 11.15
C ILE A 556 22.91 4.95 10.80
N ALA A 557 23.72 5.99 10.57
CA ALA A 557 25.13 5.84 10.18
C ALA A 557 26.01 5.17 11.25
N ARG A 558 25.68 5.33 12.55
CA ARG A 558 26.41 4.69 13.66
C ARG A 558 25.96 3.26 13.93
N SER A 559 24.76 2.90 13.49
CA SER A 559 24.26 1.53 13.61
C SER A 559 25.03 0.60 12.67
N ILE A 560 25.51 -0.51 13.21
CA ILE A 560 26.10 -1.58 12.40
C ILE A 560 24.96 -2.25 11.61
N HIS A 561 25.05 -2.20 10.29
CA HIS A 561 24.12 -2.89 9.40
C HIS A 561 24.70 -4.22 8.94
N VAL A 562 23.82 -5.19 8.70
CA VAL A 562 24.21 -6.51 8.17
C VAL A 562 24.85 -6.34 6.80
N TYR A 563 26.01 -6.97 6.60
CA TYR A 563 26.73 -6.98 5.34
C TYR A 563 27.08 -8.42 4.93
N PRO A 564 26.89 -8.81 3.66
CA PRO A 564 26.25 -8.05 2.57
C PRO A 564 24.72 -8.15 2.62
N SER A 565 24.00 -7.02 2.58
CA SER A 565 22.53 -6.98 2.51
C SER A 565 22.03 -5.80 1.68
N HIS A 566 20.79 -5.86 1.17
CA HIS A 566 20.18 -4.70 0.50
C HIS A 566 20.01 -3.51 1.46
N GLY A 567 19.72 -3.80 2.74
CA GLY A 567 19.64 -2.80 3.80
C GLY A 567 20.95 -2.03 4.03
N TYR A 568 22.10 -2.62 3.70
CA TYR A 568 23.39 -1.94 3.78
C TYR A 568 23.47 -0.70 2.86
N LEU A 569 22.69 -0.65 1.78
CA LEU A 569 22.63 0.54 0.92
C LEU A 569 22.05 1.75 1.67
N LEU A 570 21.05 1.55 2.54
CA LEU A 570 20.49 2.61 3.39
C LEU A 570 21.57 3.17 4.34
N HIS A 571 22.39 2.29 4.93
CA HIS A 571 23.54 2.69 5.75
C HIS A 571 24.53 3.54 4.96
N ARG A 572 24.92 3.12 3.75
CA ARG A 572 25.84 3.87 2.88
C ARG A 572 25.32 5.27 2.54
N VAL A 573 24.02 5.38 2.25
CA VAL A 573 23.38 6.69 1.99
C VAL A 573 23.41 7.56 3.24
N ALA A 574 23.08 6.99 4.40
CA ALA A 574 23.09 7.69 5.67
C ALA A 574 24.50 8.16 6.06
N LEU A 575 25.49 7.29 5.94
CA LEU A 575 26.90 7.60 6.18
C LEU A 575 27.38 8.74 5.28
N SER A 576 27.06 8.69 3.99
CA SER A 576 27.42 9.75 3.03
C SER A 576 26.77 11.10 3.38
N LEU A 577 25.52 11.10 3.82
CA LEU A 577 24.83 12.30 4.30
C LEU A 577 25.40 12.83 5.63
N ALA A 578 25.85 11.94 6.51
CA ALA A 578 26.47 12.30 7.79
C ALA A 578 27.89 12.86 7.61
N LEU A 579 28.71 12.26 6.74
CA LEU A 579 30.10 12.67 6.50
C LEU A 579 30.23 14.01 5.76
N ASN A 580 29.22 14.40 4.99
CA ASN A 580 29.14 15.72 4.35
C ASN A 580 28.94 16.88 5.36
N ASP A 581 28.86 16.59 6.66
CA ASP A 581 28.86 17.53 7.77
C ASP A 581 30.10 17.27 8.64
N VAL A 582 31.22 17.94 8.37
CA VAL A 582 32.52 17.76 9.09
C VAL A 582 32.36 17.83 10.62
N TRP A 583 31.48 18.72 11.10
CA TRP A 583 31.14 18.83 12.52
C TRP A 583 30.24 17.70 13.01
N GLY A 584 29.39 17.16 12.13
CA GLY A 584 28.61 15.95 12.35
C GLY A 584 29.45 14.66 12.39
N VAL A 585 30.62 14.63 11.76
CA VAL A 585 31.62 13.56 11.92
C VAL A 585 32.20 13.60 13.33
N MET A 586 32.49 14.79 13.86
CA MET A 586 32.89 14.91 15.26
C MET A 586 31.79 14.43 16.19
N ASP A 587 30.53 14.77 15.96
CA ASP A 587 29.41 14.23 16.76
C ASP A 587 29.38 12.69 16.80
N ALA A 588 29.94 12.01 15.78
CA ALA A 588 29.90 10.57 15.63
C ALA A 588 30.90 9.77 16.46
N PHE A 589 31.86 10.44 17.09
CA PHE A 589 32.86 9.79 17.97
C PHE A 589 32.45 9.74 19.45
N GLY A 590 31.20 10.07 19.79
CA GLY A 590 30.66 9.92 21.16
C GLY A 590 30.25 11.23 21.83
N THR A 591 30.05 11.18 23.15
CA THR A 591 29.36 12.23 23.92
C THR A 591 30.14 13.55 24.01
N ILE A 592 31.45 13.49 24.26
CA ILE A 592 32.33 14.68 24.34
C ILE A 592 32.46 15.34 22.95
N PRO A 593 32.76 14.59 21.87
CA PRO A 593 32.75 15.14 20.51
C PRO A 593 31.40 15.72 20.03
N LYS A 594 30.25 15.24 20.55
CA LYS A 594 28.91 15.81 20.28
C LYS A 594 28.71 17.20 20.89
N ILE A 595 29.30 17.47 22.06
CA ILE A 595 29.32 18.80 22.66
C ILE A 595 30.18 19.73 21.80
N VAL A 596 31.36 19.27 21.39
CA VAL A 596 32.27 20.01 20.51
C VAL A 596 31.63 20.30 19.14
N GLY A 597 30.94 19.33 18.53
CA GLY A 597 30.25 19.52 17.25
C GLY A 597 29.01 20.43 17.34
N ASN A 598 28.34 20.49 18.49
CA ASN A 598 27.29 21.49 18.76
C ASN A 598 27.87 22.90 18.90
N ILE A 599 28.99 23.06 19.62
CA ILE A 599 29.69 24.33 19.78
C ILE A 599 30.28 24.81 18.45
N GLY A 600 30.92 23.92 17.68
CA GLY A 600 31.50 24.24 16.37
C GLY A 600 30.47 24.71 15.34
N ARG A 601 29.23 24.20 15.42
CA ARG A 601 28.10 24.67 14.57
C ARG A 601 27.60 26.07 14.97
N SER A 602 27.68 26.44 16.24
CA SER A 602 27.29 27.76 16.73
C SER A 602 28.31 28.86 16.40
N ILE A 603 29.57 28.49 16.13
CA ILE A 603 30.69 29.44 15.97
C ILE A 603 31.04 29.75 14.50
N GLN A 604 30.44 29.05 13.52
CA GLN A 604 30.50 29.34 12.08
C GLN A 604 31.88 29.78 11.51
N PHE A 605 32.97 29.06 11.80
CA PHE A 605 34.25 29.27 11.10
C PHE A 605 34.25 28.59 9.73
N ASN A 606 33.97 29.36 8.66
CA ASN A 606 34.00 28.93 7.26
C ASN A 606 35.40 28.61 6.69
N ARG A 607 36.46 28.52 7.52
CA ARG A 607 37.85 28.59 7.06
C ARG A 607 38.60 27.24 6.92
N PHE A 608 38.00 26.12 7.31
CA PHE A 608 38.63 24.79 7.24
C PHE A 608 37.91 23.82 6.28
N ARG A 609 37.69 24.23 5.03
CA ARG A 609 37.54 23.27 3.91
C ARG A 609 38.94 22.90 3.37
N ARG A 610 39.76 22.21 4.16
CA ARG A 610 40.92 21.51 3.58
C ARG A 610 40.38 20.25 2.90
N LYS A 611 40.42 20.24 1.56
CA LYS A 611 40.24 19.02 0.76
C LYS A 611 41.30 18.01 1.22
N VAL A 612 40.91 17.02 2.01
CA VAL A 612 41.74 15.84 2.23
C VAL A 612 41.79 15.11 0.89
N PRO A 613 42.97 14.95 0.25
CA PRO A 613 43.06 14.29 -1.04
C PRO A 613 43.02 12.78 -0.81
N LEU A 614 41.81 12.22 -0.66
CA LEU A 614 41.62 10.78 -0.80
C LEU A 614 41.92 10.42 -2.26
N LYS A 615 42.81 9.44 -2.46
CA LYS A 615 43.29 9.03 -3.79
C LYS A 615 42.10 8.64 -4.66
N LYS A 616 42.08 9.20 -5.88
CA LYS A 616 41.03 9.13 -6.91
C LYS A 616 40.50 7.72 -7.27
N ARG A 617 41.17 6.65 -6.83
CA ARG A 617 40.78 5.25 -7.13
C ARG A 617 39.73 4.68 -6.16
N GLU A 618 39.63 5.18 -4.93
CA GLU A 618 38.66 4.66 -3.95
C GLU A 618 37.26 5.27 -4.09
N TRP A 619 37.16 6.46 -4.71
CA TRP A 619 35.88 7.11 -5.01
C TRP A 619 35.15 6.51 -6.22
N GLN A 620 35.83 5.75 -7.09
CA GLN A 620 35.18 5.15 -8.26
C GLN A 620 34.20 4.02 -7.90
N ALA A 621 34.33 3.43 -6.70
CA ALA A 621 33.40 2.41 -6.16
C ALA A 621 32.29 3.00 -5.26
N LEU A 622 32.33 4.30 -4.97
CA LEU A 622 31.48 4.97 -3.98
C LEU A 622 30.82 6.20 -4.60
N GLY A 623 29.77 5.96 -5.38
CA GLY A 623 28.80 6.97 -5.78
C GLY A 623 29.36 7.99 -6.77
N GLN A 624 28.89 7.91 -8.02
CA GLN A 624 29.09 8.99 -8.96
C GLN A 624 28.52 10.29 -8.38
N GLU A 625 29.40 11.22 -8.00
CA GLU A 625 29.21 12.64 -8.33
C GLU A 625 29.15 12.74 -9.86
N ASN A 626 27.99 12.42 -10.43
CA ASN A 626 27.60 12.83 -11.76
C ASN A 626 26.54 13.92 -11.64
N GLU A 627 26.94 15.06 -11.08
CA GLU A 627 26.46 16.31 -11.64
C GLU A 627 27.04 16.42 -13.06
N LEU A 628 26.20 16.12 -14.07
CA LEU A 628 26.36 16.59 -15.45
C LEU A 628 27.75 16.39 -16.09
N ARG A 629 28.29 15.16 -16.09
CA ARG A 629 29.18 14.76 -17.19
C ARG A 629 28.31 14.23 -18.33
N TRP A 630 28.12 15.07 -19.33
CA TRP A 630 27.62 14.68 -20.65
C TRP A 630 28.63 13.72 -21.30
N GLU A 631 28.61 12.45 -20.92
CA GLU A 631 29.27 11.42 -21.71
C GLU A 631 28.48 11.26 -23.01
N ARG A 632 29.18 11.39 -24.14
CA ARG A 632 28.69 11.05 -25.48
C ARG A 632 28.38 9.55 -25.55
N LYS A 633 27.25 9.13 -24.99
CA LYS A 633 26.59 7.87 -25.27
C LYS A 633 25.13 8.17 -25.53
N THR A 634 24.81 8.20 -26.82
CA THR A 634 23.50 8.09 -27.46
C THR A 634 22.31 8.42 -26.54
N ILE A 635 21.90 9.69 -26.57
CA ILE A 635 20.60 10.12 -26.03
C ILE A 635 19.53 9.31 -26.77
N SER A 636 18.90 8.35 -26.09
CA SER A 636 17.72 7.69 -26.65
C SER A 636 16.60 8.74 -26.75
N VAL A 637 15.98 8.79 -27.93
CA VAL A 637 14.97 9.77 -28.38
C VAL A 637 13.75 9.88 -27.44
N SER A 638 13.60 9.01 -26.44
CA SER A 638 12.55 9.02 -25.42
C SER A 638 12.64 10.17 -24.39
N TYR A 639 13.80 10.82 -24.22
CA TYR A 639 13.93 11.99 -23.33
C TYR A 639 13.43 13.31 -23.95
N LEU A 640 13.13 13.29 -25.26
CA LEU A 640 12.80 14.46 -26.07
C LEU A 640 11.29 14.75 -26.19
N GLU A 641 10.40 13.94 -25.62
CA GLU A 641 8.95 14.22 -25.70
C GLU A 641 8.55 15.49 -24.94
N ALA A 642 9.34 15.93 -23.94
CA ALA A 642 9.16 17.23 -23.27
C ALA A 642 9.51 18.44 -24.19
N SER A 643 10.16 18.20 -25.32
CA SER A 643 10.62 19.25 -26.24
C SER A 643 9.57 19.67 -27.28
N LYS A 644 8.38 19.05 -27.31
CA LYS A 644 7.25 19.50 -28.14
C LYS A 644 6.30 20.47 -27.43
N ASP A 645 6.56 20.75 -26.15
CA ASP A 645 5.81 21.71 -25.37
C ASP A 645 6.27 23.14 -25.72
N LYS A 646 5.42 23.89 -26.43
CA LYS A 646 5.69 25.29 -26.79
C LYS A 646 5.95 26.16 -25.57
N GLU A 647 5.29 25.88 -24.45
CA GLU A 647 5.40 26.64 -23.21
C GLU A 647 6.77 26.42 -22.56
N PHE A 648 7.27 25.18 -22.56
CA PHE A 648 8.63 24.86 -22.12
C PHE A 648 9.70 25.58 -22.94
N VAL A 649 9.58 25.58 -24.27
CA VAL A 649 10.53 26.26 -25.17
C VAL A 649 10.53 27.77 -24.92
N GLU A 650 9.36 28.37 -24.73
CA GLU A 650 9.21 29.80 -24.39
C GLU A 650 9.91 30.14 -23.06
N VAL A 651 9.73 29.30 -22.05
CA VAL A 651 10.35 29.45 -20.72
C VAL A 651 11.87 29.34 -20.83
N VAL A 652 12.39 28.35 -21.54
CA VAL A 652 13.84 28.18 -21.73
C VAL A 652 14.42 29.38 -22.48
N LYS A 653 13.75 29.87 -23.55
CA LYS A 653 14.15 31.08 -24.28
C LYS A 653 14.22 32.31 -23.37
N ARG A 654 13.24 32.53 -22.48
CA ARG A 654 13.30 33.62 -21.49
C ARG A 654 14.51 33.48 -20.56
N HIS A 655 14.77 32.28 -20.07
CA HIS A 655 15.89 32.03 -19.14
C HIS A 655 17.26 32.18 -19.81
N THR A 656 17.41 31.96 -21.13
CA THR A 656 18.68 32.27 -21.82
C THR A 656 19.08 33.75 -21.71
N LYS A 657 18.11 34.65 -21.53
CA LYS A 657 18.30 36.11 -21.43
C LYS A 657 18.24 36.63 -19.99
N ASP A 658 17.86 35.80 -19.03
CA ASP A 658 17.68 36.20 -17.64
C ASP A 658 19.04 36.45 -16.96
N LYS A 659 19.26 37.70 -16.53
CA LYS A 659 20.51 38.09 -15.86
C LYS A 659 20.58 37.61 -14.40
N SER A 660 19.49 37.15 -13.82
CA SER A 660 19.41 36.63 -12.44
C SER A 660 20.04 35.23 -12.29
N ILE A 661 20.22 34.49 -13.39
CA ILE A 661 20.85 33.17 -13.40
C ILE A 661 22.33 33.24 -13.84
N SER A 662 23.12 32.23 -13.47
CA SER A 662 24.56 32.26 -13.69
C SER A 662 24.94 32.31 -15.17
N LYS A 663 26.13 32.83 -15.48
CA LYS A 663 26.65 32.87 -16.85
C LYS A 663 26.83 31.47 -17.45
N LEU A 664 27.16 30.48 -16.60
CA LEU A 664 27.33 29.09 -16.99
C LEU A 664 25.98 28.45 -17.39
N GLU A 665 24.94 28.66 -16.57
CA GLU A 665 23.58 28.16 -16.86
C GLU A 665 23.02 28.80 -18.14
N ARG A 666 23.16 30.12 -18.32
CA ARG A 666 22.78 30.77 -19.59
C ARG A 666 23.48 30.19 -20.79
N SER A 667 24.78 29.91 -20.67
CA SER A 667 25.55 29.30 -21.77
C SER A 667 25.07 27.88 -22.07
N ALA A 668 24.68 27.11 -21.06
CA ALA A 668 24.15 25.76 -21.24
C ALA A 668 22.76 25.78 -21.89
N LEU A 669 21.86 26.65 -21.41
CA LEU A 669 20.53 26.84 -21.99
C LEU A 669 20.61 27.32 -23.44
N LYS A 670 21.56 28.21 -23.77
CA LYS A 670 21.79 28.66 -25.14
C LYS A 670 22.22 27.51 -26.05
N LYS A 671 23.20 26.70 -25.63
CA LYS A 671 23.63 25.50 -26.38
C LYS A 671 22.50 24.48 -26.56
N PHE A 672 21.63 24.33 -25.57
CA PHE A 672 20.45 23.48 -25.68
C PHE A 672 19.46 24.03 -26.73
N MET A 673 19.21 25.34 -26.75
CA MET A 673 18.33 25.98 -27.74
C MET A 673 18.89 25.90 -29.16
N ASP A 674 20.18 26.15 -29.33
CA ASP A 674 20.86 26.04 -30.63
C ASP A 674 20.76 24.59 -31.16
N TRP A 675 20.92 23.60 -30.28
CA TRP A 675 20.72 22.20 -30.63
C TRP A 675 19.26 21.87 -30.96
N TYR A 676 18.30 22.38 -30.17
CA TYR A 676 16.87 22.16 -30.38
C TYR A 676 16.39 22.72 -31.72
N GLU A 677 16.78 23.95 -32.07
CA GLU A 677 16.42 24.60 -33.33
C GLU A 677 17.11 23.96 -34.55
N SER A 678 18.22 23.24 -34.34
CA SER A 678 18.92 22.48 -35.40
C SER A 678 18.27 21.14 -35.79
N LYS A 679 17.22 20.70 -35.09
CA LYS A 679 16.53 19.43 -35.38
C LYS A 679 15.36 19.62 -36.34
N PRO A 680 15.14 18.69 -37.29
CA PRO A 680 13.97 18.73 -38.17
C PRO A 680 12.68 18.64 -37.35
N LYS A 681 11.67 19.44 -37.73
CA LYS A 681 10.41 19.66 -36.99
C LYS A 681 9.53 18.43 -36.88
#